data_AF-A0A1J4X9V3-F1
#
_entry.id   AF-A0A1J4X9V3-F1
#
_cell.length_a   1.000
_cell.length_b   1.000
_cell.length_c   1.000
_cell.angle_alpha   90.00
_cell.angle_beta   90.00
_cell.angle_gamma   90.00
#
_symmetry.space_group_name_H-M   'P 1'
#
loop_
_entity.id
_entity.type
_entity.pdbx_description
1 polymer ?
#
loop_
_entity_poly.entity_id
_entity_poly.type
_entity_poly.pdbx_seq_one_letter_code
_entity_poly.pdbx_strand_id
1 'polypeptide(L)'
;MSAEDLLLRLQRDLTPDAGAQSRVRTRLQAMVSAPEALRAAKAILTPTPEAKHAIWQRISSSLLANRAHGFLVELRGWFVTPEGLSRVLWQRFSPELVPVRQTRHVFWGVKWVAAAVLLVFVGQMTPRILWAPYSAAGSEAMLLPHGSVSILVDEVWRPVTEEVALRAGMRIRTAEDGQASIVLGDDGVVRLDHGTMIDLVDISDRMEPATELVPTLSIYTGRLWLQGLVPSNLRGITVFTPVGLVTVNGGSVSIEGERDVRVEVYDRSAQVTREGKNLPLVAGQWTILRATGTPYAQKLPTTSYQAPWAQGNLTLDAVHRQEIAALQQARLADRARILPTSTLYPVKRAVEAVDLFLTIGGEAKLQKQIQHADARLTEAAALLAQGHTGAVALPLEEYRSTLVSLATGSGDATLAQFLLRQVVSQNASDTAAALPGDQGYMLKKVVLETSSRLADGAAGTITDTRGSLLLDALSVLTQTIETGNLRGLPEMWAELQPEVQILKSQNVATLTPEVRRESSAALEMLALALRKQEELGQTQKVDPILLQQITAYLPIEEAPSLSEAEVQQFVAGIRQRIFAYHLTQSRLNQFVQELRTIEGHPDQGRILRRLYFALPGGPENFPERVRQAIIHLGWKRAAEQQNPQ
;
A
#
# COMPACT_ATOMS: atom_id res chain seq x y z
N MET A 1 -0.82 53.26 -41.01
CA MET A 1 -0.01 52.20 -41.64
C MET A 1 -0.80 50.91 -41.52
N SER A 2 -1.22 50.32 -42.64
CA SER A 2 -2.00 49.08 -42.65
C SER A 2 -1.08 47.88 -42.42
N ALA A 3 -1.63 46.78 -41.89
CA ALA A 3 -0.89 45.55 -41.66
C ALA A 3 -0.30 44.95 -42.95
N GLU A 4 -0.90 45.26 -44.10
CA GLU A 4 -0.41 44.85 -45.43
C GLU A 4 0.91 45.53 -45.81
N ASP A 5 1.10 46.81 -45.46
CA ASP A 5 2.36 47.53 -45.72
C ASP A 5 3.54 46.95 -44.90
N LEU A 6 3.24 46.44 -43.71
CA LEU A 6 4.21 45.81 -42.80
C LEU A 6 4.62 44.43 -43.30
N LEU A 7 3.68 43.65 -43.83
CA LEU A 7 3.93 42.33 -44.41
C LEU A 7 4.68 42.42 -45.74
N LEU A 8 4.36 43.40 -46.59
CA LEU A 8 5.09 43.63 -47.84
C LEU A 8 6.54 44.10 -47.61
N ARG A 9 6.78 44.87 -46.55
CA ARG A 9 8.15 45.23 -46.12
C ARG A 9 8.92 44.03 -45.59
N LEU A 10 8.31 43.24 -44.70
CA LEU A 10 8.92 42.02 -44.18
C LEU A 10 9.24 41.01 -45.29
N GLN A 11 8.38 40.87 -46.30
CA GLN A 11 8.62 39.99 -47.43
C GLN A 11 9.77 40.48 -48.33
N ARG A 12 9.94 41.79 -48.50
CA ARG A 12 11.08 42.39 -49.20
C ARG A 12 12.38 42.26 -48.42
N ASP A 13 12.33 42.40 -47.09
CA ASP A 13 13.52 42.33 -46.24
C ASP A 13 13.99 40.89 -45.98
N LEU A 14 13.09 39.90 -46.09
CA LEU A 14 13.38 38.48 -45.88
C LEU A 14 13.66 37.71 -47.17
N THR A 15 13.50 38.31 -48.36
CA THR A 15 13.89 37.66 -49.62
C THR A 15 15.37 37.94 -49.89
N PRO A 16 16.27 36.94 -49.80
CA PRO A 16 17.69 37.18 -50.00
C PRO A 16 17.96 37.59 -51.45
N ASP A 17 18.75 38.65 -51.60
CA ASP A 17 19.16 39.24 -52.87
C ASP A 17 19.68 38.17 -53.86
N ALA A 18 19.38 38.33 -55.15
CA ALA A 18 19.70 37.34 -56.19
C ALA A 18 21.21 37.05 -56.26
N GLY A 19 22.04 38.06 -55.94
CA GLY A 19 23.49 37.90 -55.81
C GLY A 19 23.95 37.16 -54.55
N ALA A 20 23.16 37.13 -53.47
CA ALA A 20 23.44 36.31 -52.29
C ALA A 20 23.04 34.85 -52.54
N GLN A 21 21.91 34.61 -53.21
CA GLN A 21 21.50 33.26 -53.59
C GLN A 21 22.49 32.60 -54.55
N SER A 22 22.99 33.33 -55.56
CA SER A 22 24.01 32.79 -56.48
C SER A 22 25.30 32.46 -55.75
N ARG A 23 25.76 33.32 -54.82
CA ARG A 23 26.96 33.06 -53.99
C ARG A 23 26.79 31.82 -53.11
N VAL A 24 25.66 31.64 -52.46
CA VAL A 24 25.37 30.45 -51.64
C VAL A 24 25.29 29.19 -52.49
N ARG A 25 24.66 29.25 -53.66
CA ARG A 25 24.55 28.11 -54.59
C ARG A 25 25.91 27.71 -55.16
N THR A 26 26.75 28.70 -55.50
CA THR A 26 28.13 28.46 -55.96
C THR A 26 29.00 27.90 -54.85
N ARG A 27 28.82 28.34 -53.59
CA ARG A 27 29.53 27.81 -52.41
C ARG A 27 29.10 26.39 -52.06
N LEU A 28 27.81 26.07 -52.20
CA LEU A 28 27.27 24.72 -52.03
C LEU A 28 27.72 23.79 -53.14
N GLN A 29 27.73 24.24 -54.40
CA GLN A 29 28.27 23.44 -55.50
C GLN A 29 29.77 23.19 -55.33
N ALA A 30 30.55 24.19 -54.89
CA ALA A 30 31.97 24.03 -54.56
C ALA A 30 32.20 23.08 -53.38
N MET A 31 31.32 23.07 -52.37
CA MET A 31 31.37 22.13 -51.24
C MET A 31 30.99 20.70 -51.64
N VAL A 32 30.02 20.54 -52.54
CA VAL A 32 29.58 19.22 -53.05
C VAL A 32 30.60 18.64 -54.03
N SER A 33 31.36 19.46 -54.75
CA SER A 33 32.37 19.03 -55.72
C SER A 33 33.78 18.81 -55.15
N ALA A 34 34.01 19.01 -53.84
CA ALA A 34 35.34 18.89 -53.22
C ALA A 34 35.44 17.65 -52.31
N PRO A 35 35.83 16.46 -52.83
CA PRO A 35 35.99 15.23 -52.04
C PRO A 35 37.09 15.30 -50.97
N GLU A 36 37.92 16.34 -50.97
CA GLU A 36 39.02 16.51 -50.01
C GLU A 36 38.56 17.14 -48.68
N ALA A 37 37.56 18.04 -48.69
CA ALA A 37 37.05 18.67 -47.47
C ALA A 37 36.30 17.68 -46.56
N LEU A 38 35.55 16.74 -47.16
CA LEU A 38 34.89 15.64 -46.43
C LEU A 38 35.89 14.60 -45.89
N ARG A 39 37.01 14.37 -46.59
CA ARG A 39 38.10 13.51 -46.07
C ARG A 39 38.87 14.18 -44.94
N ALA A 40 39.11 15.48 -45.03
CA ALA A 40 39.73 16.27 -43.97
C ALA A 40 38.82 16.36 -42.72
N ALA A 41 37.52 16.61 -42.90
CA ALA A 41 36.54 16.58 -41.81
C ALA A 41 36.44 15.18 -41.18
N LYS A 42 36.49 14.11 -41.99
CA LYS A 42 36.54 12.72 -41.49
C LYS A 42 37.81 12.46 -40.69
N ALA A 43 38.97 12.97 -41.11
CA ALA A 43 40.22 12.82 -40.38
C ALA A 43 40.22 13.59 -39.03
N ILE A 44 39.55 14.74 -38.99
CA ILE A 44 39.41 15.58 -37.78
C ILE A 44 38.34 15.02 -36.82
N LEU A 45 37.29 14.38 -37.36
CA LEU A 45 36.18 13.79 -36.59
C LEU A 45 36.38 12.31 -36.25
N THR A 46 37.36 11.63 -36.83
CA THR A 46 37.77 10.30 -36.35
C THR A 46 38.61 10.48 -35.09
N PRO A 47 38.11 10.08 -33.90
CA PRO A 47 38.89 10.19 -32.69
C PRO A 47 40.17 9.36 -32.86
N THR A 48 41.31 9.98 -32.52
CA THR A 48 42.62 9.32 -32.53
C THR A 48 42.56 8.04 -31.69
N PRO A 49 43.37 7.01 -32.00
CA PRO A 49 43.40 5.79 -31.20
C PRO A 49 43.63 6.09 -29.73
N GLU A 50 44.41 7.12 -29.40
CA GLU A 50 44.62 7.63 -28.05
C GLU A 50 43.36 8.25 -27.43
N ALA A 51 42.60 9.07 -28.16
CA ALA A 51 41.34 9.63 -27.68
C ALA A 51 40.28 8.53 -27.48
N LYS A 52 40.21 7.54 -28.39
CA LYS A 52 39.39 6.35 -28.20
C LYS A 52 39.84 5.59 -26.96
N HIS A 53 41.13 5.41 -26.75
CA HIS A 53 41.66 4.70 -25.59
C HIS A 53 41.43 5.47 -24.29
N ALA A 54 41.50 6.80 -24.30
CA ALA A 54 41.22 7.66 -23.15
C ALA A 54 39.72 7.69 -22.81
N ILE A 55 38.85 7.77 -23.82
CA ILE A 55 37.40 7.63 -23.64
C ILE A 55 37.06 6.23 -23.12
N TRP A 56 37.68 5.18 -23.69
CA TRP A 56 37.48 3.81 -23.22
C TRP A 56 38.10 3.57 -21.85
N GLN A 57 39.22 4.21 -21.51
CA GLN A 57 39.76 4.16 -20.16
C GLN A 57 38.87 4.90 -19.18
N ARG A 58 38.22 6.00 -19.59
CA ARG A 58 37.31 6.75 -18.74
C ARG A 58 36.02 6.00 -18.51
N ILE A 59 35.45 5.40 -19.56
CA ILE A 59 34.27 4.53 -19.47
C ILE A 59 34.63 3.25 -18.69
N SER A 60 35.77 2.61 -18.95
CA SER A 60 36.22 1.45 -18.18
C SER A 60 36.51 1.81 -16.74
N SER A 61 37.10 2.98 -16.43
CA SER A 61 37.29 3.45 -15.06
C SER A 61 35.97 3.74 -14.33
N SER A 62 34.96 4.23 -15.04
CA SER A 62 33.61 4.39 -14.48
C SER A 62 32.89 3.05 -14.27
N LEU A 63 33.21 2.04 -15.09
CA LEU A 63 32.78 0.65 -14.90
C LEU A 63 33.60 -0.08 -13.82
N LEU A 64 34.82 0.36 -13.54
CA LEU A 64 35.75 -0.24 -12.58
C LEU A 64 35.42 0.13 -11.12
N ALA A 65 34.53 1.08 -10.88
CA ALA A 65 34.03 1.34 -9.54
C ALA A 65 33.14 0.21 -9.00
N ASN A 66 32.65 -0.72 -9.84
CA ASN A 66 32.02 -1.96 -9.39
C ASN A 66 32.18 -3.11 -10.41
N ARG A 67 33.16 -4.00 -10.16
CA ARG A 67 33.27 -5.42 -10.58
C ARG A 67 32.84 -5.81 -12.01
N ALA A 68 33.43 -5.23 -13.06
CA ALA A 68 33.18 -5.64 -14.46
C ALA A 68 34.41 -6.22 -15.21
N HIS A 69 35.44 -6.76 -14.52
CA HIS A 69 36.63 -7.29 -15.20
C HIS A 69 36.47 -8.70 -15.83
N GLY A 70 35.49 -9.50 -15.39
CA GLY A 70 35.25 -10.84 -15.95
C GLY A 70 34.45 -10.86 -17.25
N PHE A 71 33.43 -9.98 -17.36
CA PHE A 71 32.41 -10.04 -18.40
C PHE A 71 32.92 -9.75 -19.82
N LEU A 72 33.81 -8.75 -19.97
CA LEU A 72 34.37 -8.40 -21.29
C LEU A 72 35.39 -9.44 -21.80
N VAL A 73 36.00 -10.19 -20.89
CA VAL A 73 36.92 -11.30 -21.22
C VAL A 73 36.13 -12.54 -21.63
N GLU A 74 35.03 -12.86 -20.95
CA GLU A 74 34.13 -13.97 -21.32
C GLU A 74 33.40 -13.75 -22.65
N LEU A 75 32.91 -12.53 -22.90
CA LEU A 75 32.32 -12.18 -24.20
C LEU A 75 33.33 -12.32 -25.33
N ARG A 76 34.60 -11.94 -25.12
CA ARG A 76 35.66 -12.18 -26.11
C ARG A 76 35.88 -13.67 -26.34
N GLY A 77 35.78 -14.49 -25.30
CA GLY A 77 35.89 -15.95 -25.40
C GLY A 77 34.78 -16.60 -26.22
N TRP A 78 33.53 -16.09 -26.14
CA TRP A 78 32.38 -16.65 -26.87
C TRP A 78 32.34 -16.27 -28.35
N PHE A 79 32.97 -15.15 -28.74
CA PHE A 79 33.03 -14.72 -30.15
C PHE A 79 34.29 -15.19 -30.90
N VAL A 80 35.22 -15.89 -30.24
CA VAL A 80 36.38 -16.50 -30.91
C VAL A 80 36.02 -17.94 -31.29
N THR A 81 35.83 -18.18 -32.60
CA THR A 81 35.63 -19.53 -33.14
C THR A 81 36.81 -20.45 -32.75
N PRO A 82 36.57 -21.66 -32.23
CA PRO A 82 37.63 -22.60 -31.87
C PRO A 82 38.54 -22.89 -33.06
N GLU A 83 39.86 -22.79 -32.88
CA GLU A 83 40.85 -22.91 -33.97
C GLU A 83 40.70 -24.22 -34.78
N GLY A 84 40.27 -25.31 -34.14
CA GLY A 84 39.99 -26.58 -34.80
C GLY A 84 38.84 -26.55 -35.80
N LEU A 85 37.79 -25.77 -35.53
CA LEU A 85 36.60 -25.68 -36.39
C LEU A 85 36.91 -24.83 -37.64
N SER A 86 37.77 -23.81 -37.49
CA SER A 86 38.24 -22.99 -38.61
C SER A 86 39.06 -23.80 -39.62
N ARG A 87 39.94 -24.71 -39.17
CA ARG A 87 40.74 -25.57 -40.07
C ARG A 87 39.88 -26.58 -40.81
N VAL A 88 38.90 -27.19 -40.13
CA VAL A 88 37.99 -28.17 -40.74
C VAL A 88 37.10 -27.51 -41.80
N LEU A 89 36.61 -26.31 -41.55
CA LEU A 89 35.86 -25.55 -42.55
C LEU A 89 36.74 -25.12 -43.73
N TRP A 90 37.97 -24.67 -43.47
CA TRP A 90 38.87 -24.23 -44.56
C TRP A 90 39.31 -25.38 -45.47
N GLN A 91 39.56 -26.56 -44.91
CA GLN A 91 39.91 -27.76 -45.70
C GLN A 91 38.73 -28.31 -46.50
N ARG A 92 37.50 -28.12 -46.01
CA ARG A 92 36.29 -28.61 -46.69
C ARG A 92 35.79 -27.70 -47.81
N PHE A 93 36.10 -26.40 -47.75
CA PHE A 93 35.63 -25.40 -48.73
C PHE A 93 36.71 -24.88 -49.69
N SER A 94 37.99 -25.28 -49.53
CA SER A 94 39.07 -24.82 -50.41
C SER A 94 39.09 -25.40 -51.84
N PRO A 95 38.61 -26.64 -52.13
CA PRO A 95 38.78 -27.20 -53.48
C PRO A 95 37.73 -26.73 -54.51
N GLU A 96 36.65 -26.03 -54.12
CA GLU A 96 35.60 -25.57 -55.06
C GLU A 96 35.68 -24.08 -55.43
N LEU A 97 36.64 -23.33 -54.91
CA LEU A 97 36.77 -21.90 -55.20
C LEU A 97 37.76 -21.65 -56.33
N VAL A 98 37.26 -21.74 -57.57
CA VAL A 98 37.88 -21.10 -58.74
C VAL A 98 38.16 -19.63 -58.40
N PRO A 99 39.35 -19.08 -58.68
CA PRO A 99 39.70 -17.72 -58.30
C PRO A 99 38.95 -16.72 -59.17
N VAL A 100 37.71 -16.42 -58.83
CA VAL A 100 37.05 -15.20 -59.30
C VAL A 100 37.77 -14.05 -58.61
N ARG A 101 38.45 -13.21 -59.40
CA ARG A 101 38.96 -11.90 -58.96
C ARG A 101 37.79 -11.05 -58.46
N GLN A 102 37.41 -11.23 -57.19
CA GLN A 102 36.38 -10.44 -56.55
C GLN A 102 36.96 -9.11 -56.07
N THR A 103 36.34 -8.04 -56.54
CA THR A 103 36.52 -6.65 -56.13
C THR A 103 36.20 -6.51 -54.63
N ARG A 104 37.24 -6.57 -53.80
CA ARG A 104 37.20 -6.51 -52.32
C ARG A 104 36.51 -5.28 -51.71
N HIS A 105 36.19 -4.24 -52.48
CA HIS A 105 35.67 -2.99 -51.93
C HIS A 105 34.15 -2.92 -51.72
N VAL A 106 33.36 -3.75 -52.43
CA VAL A 106 31.89 -3.66 -52.34
C VAL A 106 31.34 -4.46 -51.16
N PHE A 107 31.93 -5.62 -50.84
CA PHE A 107 31.45 -6.49 -49.76
C PHE A 107 31.72 -5.98 -48.34
N TRP A 108 32.70 -5.08 -48.15
CA TRP A 108 32.97 -4.51 -46.82
C TRP A 108 31.89 -3.51 -46.42
N GLY A 109 31.47 -2.65 -47.36
CA GLY A 109 30.35 -1.72 -47.14
C GLY A 109 29.05 -2.45 -46.86
N VAL A 110 28.74 -3.51 -47.61
CA VAL A 110 27.49 -4.29 -47.42
C VAL A 110 27.47 -5.01 -46.07
N LYS A 111 28.60 -5.51 -45.56
CA LYS A 111 28.65 -6.12 -44.21
C LYS A 111 28.41 -5.11 -43.10
N TRP A 112 28.98 -3.91 -43.21
CA TRP A 112 28.74 -2.83 -42.24
C TRP A 112 27.34 -2.23 -42.34
N VAL A 113 26.78 -2.14 -43.54
CA VAL A 113 25.39 -1.73 -43.74
C VAL A 113 24.44 -2.81 -43.22
N ALA A 114 24.68 -4.09 -43.49
CA ALA A 114 23.86 -5.17 -42.93
C ALA A 114 23.97 -5.25 -41.40
N ALA A 115 25.17 -5.07 -40.83
CA ALA A 115 25.35 -4.99 -39.38
C ALA A 115 24.68 -3.76 -38.78
N ALA A 116 24.75 -2.59 -39.43
CA ALA A 116 24.06 -1.38 -38.99
C ALA A 116 22.55 -1.52 -39.13
N VAL A 117 22.05 -2.11 -40.21
CA VAL A 117 20.63 -2.41 -40.42
C VAL A 117 20.16 -3.42 -39.38
N LEU A 118 20.94 -4.46 -39.07
CA LEU A 118 20.61 -5.42 -38.03
C LEU A 118 20.64 -4.78 -36.64
N LEU A 119 21.57 -3.86 -36.37
CA LEU A 119 21.66 -3.13 -35.10
C LEU A 119 20.53 -2.10 -34.97
N VAL A 120 20.13 -1.45 -36.06
CA VAL A 120 18.94 -0.59 -36.13
C VAL A 120 17.66 -1.43 -35.99
N PHE A 121 17.59 -2.60 -36.62
CA PHE A 121 16.44 -3.49 -36.56
C PHE A 121 16.28 -4.11 -35.17
N VAL A 122 17.38 -4.56 -34.55
CA VAL A 122 17.43 -4.96 -33.14
C VAL A 122 17.06 -3.76 -32.27
N GLY A 123 17.68 -2.59 -32.45
CA GLY A 123 17.35 -1.38 -31.70
C GLY A 123 15.90 -0.90 -31.85
N GLN A 124 15.24 -1.14 -32.99
CA GLN A 124 13.84 -0.79 -33.24
C GLN A 124 12.83 -1.87 -32.82
N MET A 125 13.23 -3.16 -32.78
CA MET A 125 12.38 -4.27 -32.34
C MET A 125 12.51 -4.56 -30.85
N THR A 126 13.66 -4.25 -30.24
CA THR A 126 13.89 -4.37 -28.78
C THR A 126 12.82 -3.65 -27.95
N PRO A 127 12.36 -2.43 -28.33
CA PRO A 127 11.31 -1.72 -27.64
C PRO A 127 9.92 -2.33 -27.70
N ARG A 128 9.66 -3.19 -28.69
CA ARG A 128 8.32 -3.78 -28.89
C ARG A 128 8.21 -5.16 -28.24
N ILE A 129 9.32 -5.88 -28.13
CA ILE A 129 9.37 -7.22 -27.53
C ILE A 129 9.67 -7.12 -26.02
N LEU A 130 10.51 -6.17 -25.61
CA LEU A 130 10.65 -5.74 -24.23
C LEU A 130 9.93 -4.38 -24.17
N TRP A 131 8.82 -4.15 -23.48
CA TRP A 131 8.07 -2.86 -23.46
C TRP A 131 6.79 -2.84 -24.33
N ALA A 132 6.13 -3.98 -24.51
CA ALA A 132 4.68 -3.93 -24.69
C ALA A 132 4.03 -3.17 -23.51
N PRO A 133 3.12 -2.22 -23.75
CA PRO A 133 2.42 -1.51 -22.68
C PRO A 133 1.57 -2.48 -21.87
N TYR A 134 1.56 -2.28 -20.55
CA TYR A 134 0.85 -3.12 -19.60
C TYR A 134 -0.66 -3.03 -19.82
N SER A 135 -1.31 -4.16 -20.15
CA SER A 135 -2.72 -4.34 -19.85
C SER A 135 -2.82 -5.05 -18.50
N ALA A 136 -2.67 -4.30 -17.41
CA ALA A 136 -3.29 -4.76 -16.18
C ALA A 136 -4.78 -4.69 -16.44
N ALA A 137 -5.48 -5.83 -16.44
CA ALA A 137 -6.93 -5.80 -16.40
C ALA A 137 -7.30 -4.97 -15.16
N GLY A 138 -7.94 -3.82 -15.37
CA GLY A 138 -8.46 -3.03 -14.26
C GLY A 138 -9.40 -3.93 -13.46
N SER A 139 -9.15 -4.05 -12.16
CA SER A 139 -10.07 -4.77 -11.28
C SER A 139 -11.30 -3.89 -11.13
N GLU A 140 -12.32 -4.12 -11.98
CA GLU A 140 -13.61 -3.46 -11.83
C GLU A 140 -14.20 -3.87 -10.47
N ALA A 141 -14.86 -2.95 -9.77
CA ALA A 141 -15.52 -3.28 -8.52
C ALA A 141 -16.69 -4.23 -8.80
N MET A 142 -16.74 -5.37 -8.09
CA MET A 142 -17.72 -6.43 -8.33
C MET A 142 -18.69 -6.58 -7.16
N LEU A 143 -19.97 -6.80 -7.49
CA LEU A 143 -21.02 -7.18 -6.53
C LEU A 143 -21.27 -8.69 -6.60
N LEU A 144 -21.16 -9.35 -5.46
CA LEU A 144 -21.42 -10.78 -5.24
C LEU A 144 -22.70 -10.93 -4.38
N PRO A 145 -23.88 -11.16 -5.01
CA PRO A 145 -25.13 -11.28 -4.29
C PRO A 145 -25.26 -12.63 -3.57
N HIS A 146 -25.81 -12.63 -2.36
CA HIS A 146 -26.17 -13.83 -1.60
C HIS A 146 -27.63 -13.70 -1.17
N GLY A 147 -28.54 -14.37 -1.87
CA GLY A 147 -29.98 -14.20 -1.65
C GLY A 147 -30.54 -12.96 -2.36
N SER A 148 -31.56 -12.33 -1.78
CA SER A 148 -32.33 -11.28 -2.44
C SER A 148 -31.62 -9.91 -2.37
N VAL A 149 -30.90 -9.55 -3.44
CA VAL A 149 -30.21 -8.26 -3.61
C VAL A 149 -30.80 -7.50 -4.79
N SER A 150 -30.90 -6.17 -4.68
CA SER A 150 -31.31 -5.33 -5.80
C SER A 150 -30.41 -4.11 -5.96
N ILE A 151 -30.22 -3.69 -7.20
CA ILE A 151 -29.52 -2.46 -7.56
C ILE A 151 -30.48 -1.48 -8.23
N LEU A 152 -30.28 -0.19 -8.00
CA LEU A 152 -31.03 0.87 -8.68
C LEU A 152 -30.32 1.21 -9.99
N VAL A 153 -30.98 0.93 -11.11
CA VAL A 153 -30.49 1.26 -12.46
C VAL A 153 -31.61 1.97 -13.20
N ASP A 154 -31.36 3.19 -13.67
CA ASP A 154 -32.33 4.04 -14.36
C ASP A 154 -33.62 4.26 -13.54
N GLU A 155 -33.48 4.59 -12.24
CA GLU A 155 -34.59 4.78 -11.29
C GLU A 155 -35.45 3.53 -11.02
N VAL A 156 -35.06 2.35 -11.53
CA VAL A 156 -35.77 1.10 -11.31
C VAL A 156 -34.90 0.12 -10.54
N TRP A 157 -35.46 -0.44 -9.46
CA TRP A 157 -34.82 -1.52 -8.72
C TRP A 157 -34.85 -2.81 -9.53
N ARG A 158 -33.66 -3.31 -9.90
CA ARG A 158 -33.50 -4.58 -10.59
C ARG A 158 -32.89 -5.62 -9.64
N PRO A 159 -33.46 -6.83 -9.53
CA PRO A 159 -32.85 -7.89 -8.75
C PRO A 159 -31.52 -8.32 -9.38
N VAL A 160 -30.55 -8.68 -8.55
CA VAL A 160 -29.23 -9.16 -8.97
C VAL A 160 -29.05 -10.58 -8.46
N THR A 161 -28.92 -11.52 -9.39
CA THR A 161 -28.77 -12.95 -9.09
C THR A 161 -27.37 -13.49 -9.38
N GLU A 162 -26.58 -12.74 -10.15
CA GLU A 162 -25.23 -13.10 -10.58
C GLU A 162 -24.26 -11.95 -10.28
N GLU A 163 -22.97 -12.20 -10.48
CA GLU A 163 -21.92 -11.20 -10.30
C GLU A 163 -22.13 -10.02 -11.27
N VAL A 164 -22.07 -8.79 -10.75
CA VAL A 164 -22.29 -7.58 -11.55
C VAL A 164 -21.18 -6.56 -11.29
N ALA A 165 -20.61 -6.04 -12.37
CA ALA A 165 -19.69 -4.91 -12.32
C ALA A 165 -20.42 -3.64 -11.87
N LEU A 166 -19.90 -3.02 -10.82
CA LEU A 166 -20.47 -1.82 -10.21
C LEU A 166 -19.95 -0.55 -10.86
N ARG A 167 -20.74 0.51 -10.76
CA ARG A 167 -20.36 1.87 -11.15
C ARG A 167 -20.62 2.84 -10.01
N ALA A 168 -19.84 3.91 -9.94
CA ALA A 168 -20.10 5.02 -9.04
C ALA A 168 -21.52 5.58 -9.28
N GLY A 169 -22.21 5.94 -8.20
CA GLY A 169 -23.59 6.42 -8.20
C GLY A 169 -24.65 5.31 -8.12
N MET A 170 -24.29 4.03 -8.16
CA MET A 170 -25.26 2.94 -8.00
C MET A 170 -25.72 2.83 -6.54
N ARG A 171 -27.03 2.61 -6.35
CA ARG A 171 -27.63 2.30 -5.05
C ARG A 171 -27.88 0.81 -4.93
N ILE A 172 -27.48 0.22 -3.81
CA ILE A 172 -27.63 -1.21 -3.52
C ILE A 172 -28.54 -1.37 -2.30
N ARG A 173 -29.44 -2.35 -2.36
CA ARG A 173 -30.23 -2.78 -1.20
C ARG A 173 -30.24 -4.30 -1.06
N THR A 174 -30.19 -4.77 0.18
CA THR A 174 -30.42 -6.16 0.55
C THR A 174 -31.78 -6.33 1.23
N ALA A 175 -32.48 -7.42 0.95
CA ALA A 175 -33.72 -7.76 1.64
C ALA A 175 -33.44 -8.41 3.01
N GLU A 176 -34.47 -8.92 3.70
CA GLU A 176 -34.32 -9.59 5.01
C GLU A 176 -33.55 -10.92 4.93
N ASP A 177 -33.61 -11.60 3.79
CA ASP A 177 -32.90 -12.84 3.48
C ASP A 177 -31.65 -12.61 2.61
N GLY A 178 -31.33 -11.34 2.30
CA GLY A 178 -30.27 -10.97 1.37
C GLY A 178 -29.01 -10.48 2.08
N GLN A 179 -27.85 -10.90 1.58
CA GLN A 179 -26.53 -10.36 1.90
C GLN A 179 -25.79 -10.06 0.59
N ALA A 180 -24.77 -9.23 0.64
CA ALA A 180 -23.97 -8.95 -0.54
C ALA A 180 -22.51 -8.69 -0.16
N SER A 181 -21.58 -9.09 -1.00
CA SER A 181 -20.17 -8.74 -0.87
C SER A 181 -19.75 -7.88 -2.05
N ILE A 182 -19.04 -6.79 -1.78
CA ILE A 182 -18.50 -5.90 -2.80
C ILE A 182 -16.98 -6.00 -2.71
N VAL A 183 -16.35 -6.41 -3.80
CA VAL A 183 -14.88 -6.42 -3.92
C VAL A 183 -14.49 -5.18 -4.70
N LEU A 184 -13.64 -4.35 -4.11
CA LEU A 184 -13.20 -3.08 -4.66
C LEU A 184 -11.90 -3.25 -5.46
N GLY A 185 -11.57 -2.27 -6.30
CA GLY A 185 -10.39 -2.32 -7.17
C GLY A 185 -9.05 -2.36 -6.41
N ASP A 186 -9.02 -1.86 -5.19
CA ASP A 186 -7.87 -1.87 -4.25
C ASP A 186 -7.85 -3.13 -3.36
N ASP A 187 -8.51 -4.21 -3.81
CA ASP A 187 -8.64 -5.50 -3.11
C ASP A 187 -9.41 -5.44 -1.77
N GLY A 188 -9.95 -4.28 -1.38
CA GLY A 188 -10.79 -4.11 -0.19
C GLY A 188 -12.19 -4.72 -0.34
N VAL A 189 -12.81 -5.10 0.77
CA VAL A 189 -14.13 -5.76 0.76
C VAL A 189 -15.14 -5.02 1.62
N VAL A 190 -16.36 -4.88 1.11
CA VAL A 190 -17.53 -4.39 1.85
C VAL A 190 -18.60 -5.49 1.83
N ARG A 191 -18.96 -6.03 3.00
CA ARG A 191 -20.06 -7.01 3.11
C ARG A 191 -21.28 -6.36 3.74
N LEU A 192 -22.41 -6.43 3.05
CA LEU A 192 -23.69 -5.89 3.47
C LEU A 192 -24.48 -7.00 4.15
N ASP A 193 -25.01 -6.71 5.33
CA ASP A 193 -25.94 -7.59 6.02
C ASP A 193 -27.37 -7.41 5.46
N HIS A 194 -28.32 -8.19 5.96
CA HIS A 194 -29.74 -8.06 5.66
C HIS A 194 -30.29 -6.66 5.97
N GLY A 195 -31.26 -6.21 5.17
CA GLY A 195 -31.94 -4.92 5.35
C GLY A 195 -31.03 -3.68 5.18
N THR A 196 -29.90 -3.83 4.48
CA THR A 196 -28.88 -2.78 4.33
C THR A 196 -29.10 -2.02 3.04
N MET A 197 -28.99 -0.69 3.10
CA MET A 197 -29.08 0.20 1.94
C MET A 197 -27.88 1.15 1.89
N ILE A 198 -27.18 1.12 0.76
CA ILE A 198 -26.00 1.96 0.52
C ILE A 198 -26.03 2.63 -0.84
N ASP A 199 -25.34 3.77 -0.94
CA ASP A 199 -24.94 4.39 -2.21
C ASP A 199 -23.45 4.23 -2.43
N LEU A 200 -23.05 3.81 -3.63
CA LEU A 200 -21.66 3.88 -4.06
C LEU A 200 -21.36 5.29 -4.53
N VAL A 201 -20.37 5.94 -3.93
CA VAL A 201 -19.99 7.32 -4.27
C VAL A 201 -18.75 7.29 -5.17
N ASP A 202 -17.71 6.58 -4.75
CA ASP A 202 -16.46 6.47 -5.49
C ASP A 202 -15.86 5.07 -5.37
N ILE A 203 -15.63 4.43 -6.51
CA ILE A 203 -15.05 3.09 -6.64
C ILE A 203 -13.70 3.10 -7.36
N SER A 204 -13.13 4.29 -7.55
CA SER A 204 -11.83 4.46 -8.20
C SER A 204 -10.72 3.78 -7.39
N ASP A 205 -9.65 3.38 -8.07
CA ASP A 205 -8.47 2.82 -7.41
C ASP A 205 -7.81 3.90 -6.52
N ARG A 206 -7.46 3.53 -5.29
CA ARG A 206 -7.10 4.45 -4.20
C ARG A 206 -5.59 4.57 -3.98
N MET A 207 -4.85 4.53 -5.08
CA MET A 207 -3.39 4.58 -5.11
C MET A 207 -2.81 6.00 -4.92
N GLU A 208 -3.66 7.00 -4.70
CA GLU A 208 -3.26 8.39 -4.44
C GLU A 208 -3.20 8.71 -2.95
N PRO A 209 -2.25 9.55 -2.52
CA PRO A 209 -2.15 10.00 -1.14
C PRO A 209 -3.39 10.81 -0.72
N ALA A 210 -3.89 10.51 0.49
CA ALA A 210 -5.14 11.00 1.05
C ALA A 210 -5.12 12.52 1.32
N THR A 211 -5.33 13.35 0.30
CA THR A 211 -5.47 14.81 0.46
C THR A 211 -6.92 15.24 0.68
N GLU A 212 -7.89 14.46 0.19
CA GLU A 212 -9.32 14.71 0.38
C GLU A 212 -10.06 13.46 0.91
N LEU A 213 -10.92 13.67 1.91
CA LEU A 213 -11.82 12.65 2.46
C LEU A 213 -13.02 12.44 1.52
N VAL A 214 -12.78 11.80 0.38
CA VAL A 214 -13.85 11.43 -0.55
C VAL A 214 -14.44 10.09 -0.10
N PRO A 215 -15.76 10.00 0.19
CA PRO A 215 -16.37 8.76 0.63
C PRO A 215 -16.41 7.75 -0.51
N THR A 216 -16.13 6.48 -0.20
CA THR A 216 -16.30 5.33 -1.09
C THR A 216 -17.78 5.00 -1.23
N LEU A 217 -18.49 4.98 -0.10
CA LEU A 217 -19.92 4.68 -0.05
C LEU A 217 -20.62 5.46 1.05
N SER A 218 -21.93 5.57 0.95
CA SER A 218 -22.80 6.13 2.00
C SER A 218 -23.75 5.06 2.51
N ILE A 219 -23.85 4.90 3.83
CA ILE A 219 -24.83 4.00 4.46
C ILE A 219 -26.05 4.79 4.94
N TYR A 220 -27.25 4.31 4.59
CA TYR A 220 -28.52 4.88 5.05
C TYR A 220 -29.12 4.07 6.19
N THR A 221 -29.17 2.75 6.03
CA THR A 221 -29.77 1.81 6.98
C THR A 221 -29.02 0.48 6.96
N GLY A 222 -29.14 -0.25 8.07
CA GLY A 222 -28.63 -1.60 8.21
C GLY A 222 -27.21 -1.66 8.76
N ARG A 223 -26.50 -2.73 8.38
CA ARG A 223 -25.18 -3.08 8.92
C ARG A 223 -24.26 -3.50 7.78
N LEU A 224 -23.03 -3.03 7.84
CA LEU A 224 -21.98 -3.45 6.93
C LEU A 224 -20.70 -3.82 7.66
N TRP A 225 -19.90 -4.65 7.01
CA TRP A 225 -18.56 -5.03 7.40
C TRP A 225 -17.57 -4.50 6.36
N LEU A 226 -16.47 -3.92 6.82
CA LEU A 226 -15.40 -3.41 5.98
C LEU A 226 -14.11 -4.17 6.28
N GLN A 227 -13.43 -4.60 5.22
CA GLN A 227 -12.06 -5.06 5.28
C GLN A 227 -11.19 -4.14 4.42
N GLY A 228 -10.34 -3.35 5.07
CA GLY A 228 -9.30 -2.57 4.41
C GLY A 228 -8.01 -3.37 4.30
N LEU A 229 -7.34 -3.30 3.15
CA LEU A 229 -6.05 -3.93 2.89
C LEU A 229 -4.98 -2.94 2.36
N VAL A 230 -5.22 -1.64 2.51
CA VAL A 230 -4.30 -0.60 2.03
C VAL A 230 -3.49 0.01 3.17
N PRO A 231 -2.24 0.43 2.93
CA PRO A 231 -1.46 1.21 3.89
C PRO A 231 -2.15 2.49 4.38
N SER A 232 -1.79 2.95 5.58
CA SER A 232 -2.38 4.16 6.21
C SER A 232 -2.03 5.47 5.51
N ASN A 233 -0.97 5.49 4.69
CA ASN A 233 -0.57 6.64 3.89
C ASN A 233 -1.33 6.76 2.56
N LEU A 234 -2.10 5.75 2.17
CA LEU A 234 -3.02 5.77 1.04
C LEU A 234 -4.44 6.13 1.48
N ARG A 235 -5.31 6.40 0.52
CA ARG A 235 -6.72 6.64 0.81
C ARG A 235 -7.42 5.32 1.21
N GLY A 236 -7.96 5.28 2.43
CA GLY A 236 -8.72 4.13 2.94
C GLY A 236 -10.12 4.01 2.33
N ILE A 237 -10.85 2.97 2.73
CA ILE A 237 -12.30 2.83 2.46
C ILE A 237 -13.01 3.79 3.41
N THR A 238 -13.66 4.81 2.86
CA THR A 238 -14.38 5.80 3.67
C THR A 238 -15.89 5.62 3.53
N VAL A 239 -16.57 5.39 4.65
CA VAL A 239 -18.03 5.31 4.72
C VAL A 239 -18.59 6.62 5.25
N PHE A 240 -19.43 7.24 4.43
CA PHE A 240 -20.26 8.36 4.85
C PHE A 240 -21.48 7.84 5.60
N THR A 241 -21.72 8.43 6.77
CA THR A 241 -22.85 8.11 7.63
C THR A 241 -23.60 9.42 7.97
N PRO A 242 -24.86 9.36 8.41
CA PRO A 242 -25.64 10.57 8.74
C PRO A 242 -24.99 11.48 9.80
N VAL A 243 -24.05 10.96 10.59
CA VAL A 243 -23.45 11.63 11.76
C VAL A 243 -21.93 11.81 11.67
N GLY A 244 -21.28 11.30 10.62
CA GLY A 244 -19.83 11.39 10.45
C GLY A 244 -19.26 10.49 9.37
N LEU A 245 -17.93 10.47 9.27
CA LEU A 245 -17.15 9.64 8.35
C LEU A 245 -16.41 8.55 9.12
N VAL A 246 -16.35 7.34 8.57
CA VAL A 246 -15.51 6.25 9.09
C VAL A 246 -14.55 5.82 8.00
N THR A 247 -13.24 5.89 8.26
CA THR A 247 -12.20 5.50 7.30
C THR A 247 -11.43 4.30 7.79
N VAL A 248 -11.27 3.31 6.92
CA VAL A 248 -10.57 2.04 7.19
C VAL A 248 -9.48 1.84 6.14
N ASN A 249 -8.22 1.86 6.56
CA ASN A 249 -7.07 1.61 5.68
C ASN A 249 -6.71 0.13 5.70
N GLY A 250 -6.32 -0.37 6.88
CA GLY A 250 -6.06 -1.77 7.16
C GLY A 250 -6.83 -2.19 8.39
N GLY A 251 -7.65 -3.24 8.29
CA GLY A 251 -8.41 -3.76 9.43
C GLY A 251 -9.81 -4.21 9.08
N SER A 252 -10.51 -4.68 10.10
CA SER A 252 -11.86 -5.25 10.01
C SER A 252 -12.81 -4.51 10.94
N VAL A 253 -13.85 -3.91 10.36
CA VAL A 253 -14.74 -2.97 11.05
C VAL A 253 -16.19 -3.25 10.73
N SER A 254 -17.04 -3.30 11.76
CA SER A 254 -18.48 -3.32 11.61
C SER A 254 -19.03 -1.90 11.80
N ILE A 255 -19.88 -1.46 10.86
CA ILE A 255 -20.62 -0.21 10.95
C ILE A 255 -22.12 -0.54 10.88
N GLU A 256 -22.85 -0.14 11.90
CA GLU A 256 -24.30 -0.34 11.99
C GLU A 256 -24.96 1.00 12.30
N GLY A 257 -25.99 1.39 11.54
CA GLY A 257 -26.72 2.57 11.94
C GLY A 257 -27.74 3.12 10.95
N GLU A 258 -28.68 3.87 11.52
CA GLU A 258 -29.68 4.67 10.82
C GLU A 258 -29.71 6.09 11.42
N ARG A 259 -30.01 6.20 12.73
CA ARG A 259 -29.98 7.49 13.48
C ARG A 259 -28.74 7.65 14.36
N ASP A 260 -28.43 6.60 15.11
CA ASP A 260 -27.18 6.44 15.84
C ASP A 260 -26.33 5.45 15.05
N VAL A 261 -25.04 5.74 14.90
CA VAL A 261 -24.11 4.88 14.15
C VAL A 261 -23.12 4.26 15.12
N ARG A 262 -23.19 2.95 15.25
CA ARG A 262 -22.27 2.13 16.02
C ARG A 262 -21.12 1.69 15.13
N VAL A 263 -19.90 1.94 15.57
CA VAL A 263 -18.67 1.53 14.89
C VAL A 263 -17.89 0.62 15.82
N GLU A 264 -17.59 -0.61 15.38
CA GLU A 264 -16.87 -1.63 16.14
C GLU A 264 -15.65 -2.09 15.36
N VAL A 265 -14.47 -2.04 15.98
CA VAL A 265 -13.20 -2.43 15.35
C VAL A 265 -12.76 -3.78 15.90
N TYR A 266 -12.65 -4.77 15.01
CA TYR A 266 -12.28 -6.13 15.35
C TYR A 266 -10.81 -6.44 15.07
N ASP A 267 -10.27 -5.90 13.99
CA ASP A 267 -8.85 -6.03 13.60
C ASP A 267 -8.27 -4.64 13.26
N ARG A 268 -7.01 -4.42 13.66
CA ARG A 268 -6.22 -3.19 13.46
C ARG A 268 -6.88 -1.90 13.94
N SER A 269 -7.22 -0.98 13.05
CA SER A 269 -7.69 0.36 13.41
C SER A 269 -8.63 0.98 12.39
N ALA A 270 -9.39 1.98 12.86
CA ALA A 270 -10.26 2.80 12.03
C ALA A 270 -10.25 4.25 12.53
N GLN A 271 -10.37 5.20 11.61
CA GLN A 271 -10.48 6.61 11.97
C GLN A 271 -11.91 7.09 11.81
N VAL A 272 -12.49 7.60 12.89
CA VAL A 272 -13.82 8.20 12.86
C VAL A 272 -13.69 9.70 12.89
N THR A 273 -14.22 10.38 11.86
CA THR A 273 -14.17 11.85 11.75
C THR A 273 -15.57 12.42 11.91
N ARG A 274 -15.74 13.34 12.85
CA ARG A 274 -17.00 14.08 13.04
C ARG A 274 -16.73 15.54 13.37
N GLU A 275 -17.37 16.46 12.66
CA GLU A 275 -17.25 17.92 12.88
C GLU A 275 -15.77 18.38 12.92
N GLY A 276 -14.92 17.77 12.09
CA GLY A 276 -13.47 18.03 12.04
C GLY A 276 -12.65 17.43 13.19
N LYS A 277 -13.26 16.69 14.11
CA LYS A 277 -12.56 15.94 15.16
C LYS A 277 -12.35 14.49 14.74
N ASN A 278 -11.12 14.02 14.89
CA ASN A 278 -10.74 12.64 14.60
C ASN A 278 -10.70 11.84 15.91
N LEU A 279 -11.37 10.68 15.91
CA LEU A 279 -11.34 9.69 16.96
C LEU A 279 -10.74 8.39 16.39
N PRO A 280 -9.46 8.10 16.67
CA PRO A 280 -8.88 6.82 16.29
C PRO A 280 -9.44 5.72 17.20
N LEU A 281 -9.96 4.67 16.56
CA LEU A 281 -10.38 3.42 17.18
C LEU A 281 -9.37 2.34 16.82
N VAL A 282 -9.04 1.48 17.79
CA VAL A 282 -8.18 0.31 17.59
C VAL A 282 -8.95 -0.97 17.87
N ALA A 283 -8.40 -2.12 17.50
CA ALA A 283 -8.99 -3.43 17.74
C ALA A 283 -9.47 -3.59 19.18
N GLY A 284 -10.66 -4.16 19.35
CA GLY A 284 -11.28 -4.31 20.67
C GLY A 284 -11.87 -3.01 21.20
N GLN A 285 -12.05 -1.98 20.35
CA GLN A 285 -12.77 -0.76 20.69
C GLN A 285 -14.00 -0.54 19.83
N TRP A 286 -14.93 0.22 20.38
CA TRP A 286 -16.13 0.66 19.68
C TRP A 286 -16.55 2.07 20.10
N THR A 287 -17.42 2.69 19.32
CA THR A 287 -18.03 3.97 19.66
C THR A 287 -19.46 4.06 19.11
N ILE A 288 -20.25 4.97 19.66
CA ILE A 288 -21.55 5.36 19.11
C ILE A 288 -21.45 6.82 18.69
N LEU A 289 -21.71 7.05 17.41
CA LEU A 289 -21.88 8.37 16.83
C LEU A 289 -23.35 8.73 16.88
N ARG A 290 -23.64 9.89 17.45
CA ARG A 290 -24.99 10.44 17.56
C ARG A 290 -25.01 11.83 16.92
N ALA A 291 -26.18 12.35 16.61
CA ALA A 291 -26.30 13.74 16.14
C ALA A 291 -25.73 14.75 17.17
N THR A 292 -25.80 14.45 18.46
CA THR A 292 -25.29 15.31 19.55
C THR A 292 -24.38 14.56 20.52
N GLY A 293 -23.33 15.22 21.01
CA GLY A 293 -22.42 14.71 22.06
C GLY A 293 -21.06 14.28 21.50
N THR A 294 -20.00 14.33 22.30
CA THR A 294 -18.65 13.98 21.84
C THR A 294 -18.50 12.46 21.75
N PRO A 295 -18.07 11.89 20.60
CA PRO A 295 -17.79 10.47 20.51
C PRO A 295 -16.55 10.13 21.33
N TYR A 296 -16.54 8.93 21.93
CA TYR A 296 -15.41 8.43 22.71
C TYR A 296 -15.26 6.93 22.49
N ALA A 297 -14.03 6.43 22.61
CA ALA A 297 -13.72 5.02 22.44
C ALA A 297 -14.08 4.24 23.72
N GLN A 298 -14.76 3.11 23.55
CA GLN A 298 -15.11 2.17 24.61
C GLN A 298 -14.51 0.80 24.32
N LYS A 299 -14.28 -0.01 25.36
CA LYS A 299 -13.81 -1.39 25.18
C LYS A 299 -14.94 -2.26 24.64
N LEU A 300 -14.65 -3.01 23.58
CA LEU A 300 -15.56 -3.96 22.96
C LEU A 300 -15.66 -5.20 23.86
N PRO A 301 -16.87 -5.62 24.26
CA PRO A 301 -17.02 -6.84 25.04
C PRO A 301 -16.47 -8.05 24.27
N THR A 302 -15.78 -8.96 24.95
CA THR A 302 -15.21 -10.18 24.35
C THR A 302 -16.27 -11.08 23.71
N THR A 303 -17.52 -11.03 24.21
CA THR A 303 -18.68 -11.73 23.62
C THR A 303 -19.00 -11.25 22.20
N SER A 304 -18.62 -10.03 21.82
CA SER A 304 -18.85 -9.47 20.48
C SER A 304 -18.05 -10.20 19.40
N TYR A 305 -16.89 -10.77 19.75
CA TYR A 305 -16.08 -11.60 18.85
C TYR A 305 -16.69 -12.98 18.60
N GLN A 306 -17.58 -13.43 19.50
CA GLN A 306 -18.28 -14.72 19.39
C GLN A 306 -19.63 -14.58 18.65
N ALA A 307 -20.03 -13.36 18.30
CA ALA A 307 -21.24 -13.14 17.53
C ALA A 307 -21.08 -13.79 16.13
N PRO A 308 -22.08 -14.53 15.62
CA PRO A 308 -21.98 -15.21 14.32
C PRO A 308 -21.58 -14.28 13.18
N TRP A 309 -22.08 -13.04 13.18
CA TRP A 309 -21.72 -12.01 12.23
C TRP A 309 -20.22 -11.68 12.25
N ALA A 310 -19.65 -11.45 13.44
CA ALA A 310 -18.24 -11.11 13.58
C ALA A 310 -17.34 -12.29 13.24
N GLN A 311 -17.65 -13.48 13.78
CA GLN A 311 -16.87 -14.69 13.54
C GLN A 311 -16.86 -15.10 12.07
N GLY A 312 -18.03 -15.05 11.41
CA GLY A 312 -18.16 -15.36 9.98
C GLY A 312 -17.32 -14.41 9.13
N ASN A 313 -17.43 -13.10 9.37
CA ASN A 313 -16.67 -12.11 8.60
C ASN A 313 -15.16 -12.17 8.88
N LEU A 314 -14.71 -12.36 10.11
CA LEU A 314 -13.28 -12.51 10.42
C LEU A 314 -12.67 -13.74 9.74
N THR A 315 -13.43 -14.82 9.63
CA THR A 315 -12.99 -16.03 8.91
C THR A 315 -12.87 -15.74 7.41
N LEU A 316 -13.87 -15.09 6.81
CA LEU A 316 -13.84 -14.68 5.40
C LEU A 316 -12.70 -13.69 5.12
N ASP A 317 -12.43 -12.77 6.04
CA ASP A 317 -11.35 -11.79 5.94
C ASP A 317 -9.98 -12.47 5.92
N ALA A 318 -9.78 -13.50 6.75
CA ALA A 318 -8.53 -14.26 6.78
C ALA A 318 -8.29 -15.00 5.46
N VAL A 319 -9.33 -15.63 4.90
CA VAL A 319 -9.26 -16.32 3.60
C VAL A 319 -9.00 -15.31 2.48
N HIS A 320 -9.79 -14.23 2.41
CA HIS A 320 -9.63 -13.19 1.40
C HIS A 320 -8.24 -12.57 1.43
N ARG A 321 -7.70 -12.26 2.62
CA ARG A 321 -6.34 -11.72 2.75
C ARG A 321 -5.28 -12.67 2.18
N GLN A 322 -5.39 -13.97 2.44
CA GLN A 322 -4.47 -14.97 1.89
C GLN A 322 -4.57 -15.06 0.36
N GLU A 323 -5.79 -15.05 -0.19
CA GLU A 323 -6.03 -15.04 -1.63
C GLU A 323 -5.45 -13.78 -2.29
N ILE A 324 -5.69 -12.61 -1.71
CA ILE A 324 -5.13 -11.34 -2.19
C ILE A 324 -3.60 -11.34 -2.07
N ALA A 325 -3.01 -11.83 -0.98
CA ALA A 325 -1.56 -11.92 -0.85
C ALA A 325 -0.94 -12.80 -1.94
N ALA A 326 -1.56 -13.95 -2.26
CA ALA A 326 -1.13 -14.82 -3.34
C ALA A 326 -1.30 -14.16 -4.73
N LEU A 327 -2.43 -13.49 -4.96
CA LEU A 327 -2.70 -12.75 -6.20
C LEU A 327 -1.72 -11.58 -6.39
N GLN A 328 -1.45 -10.81 -5.34
CA GLN A 328 -0.48 -9.72 -5.33
C GLN A 328 0.93 -10.23 -5.68
N GLN A 329 1.36 -11.33 -5.05
CA GLN A 329 2.64 -11.98 -5.39
C GLN A 329 2.66 -12.47 -6.84
N ALA A 330 1.59 -13.10 -7.33
CA ALA A 330 1.49 -13.56 -8.72
C ALA A 330 1.55 -12.39 -9.71
N ARG A 331 0.80 -11.30 -9.47
CA ARG A 331 0.83 -10.06 -10.26
C ARG A 331 2.25 -9.49 -10.33
N LEU A 332 2.99 -9.47 -9.21
CA LEU A 332 4.39 -9.02 -9.19
C LEU A 332 5.32 -9.97 -9.93
N ALA A 333 5.14 -11.28 -9.79
CA ALA A 333 5.93 -12.30 -10.46
C ALA A 333 5.73 -12.29 -11.98
N ASP A 334 4.50 -12.13 -12.46
CA ASP A 334 4.16 -12.09 -13.89
C ASP A 334 4.73 -10.85 -14.59
N ARG A 335 4.96 -9.76 -13.85
CA ARG A 335 5.67 -8.57 -14.34
C ARG A 335 7.16 -8.84 -14.55
N ALA A 336 7.72 -9.86 -13.89
CA ALA A 336 9.13 -10.21 -14.02
C ALA A 336 9.38 -10.92 -15.35
N ARG A 337 10.20 -10.29 -16.20
CA ARG A 337 10.56 -10.84 -17.51
C ARG A 337 11.72 -11.84 -17.41
N ILE A 338 12.94 -11.32 -17.52
CA ILE A 338 14.16 -12.12 -17.45
C ILE A 338 14.64 -12.10 -16.00
N LEU A 339 14.75 -13.29 -15.41
CA LEU A 339 15.15 -13.50 -14.03
C LEU A 339 16.68 -13.54 -13.87
N PRO A 340 17.21 -13.24 -12.67
CA PRO A 340 18.64 -13.36 -12.37
C PRO A 340 19.26 -14.72 -12.63
N THR A 341 18.46 -15.79 -12.58
CA THR A 341 18.85 -17.17 -12.87
C THR A 341 18.98 -17.47 -14.36
N SER A 342 18.50 -16.58 -15.23
CA SER A 342 18.55 -16.75 -16.69
C SER A 342 19.93 -16.41 -17.26
N THR A 343 20.38 -17.18 -18.27
CA THR A 343 21.61 -16.91 -19.03
C THR A 343 21.60 -15.57 -19.77
N LEU A 344 20.42 -15.03 -20.06
CA LEU A 344 20.24 -13.72 -20.72
C LEU A 344 20.21 -12.55 -19.74
N TYR A 345 20.24 -12.80 -18.43
CA TYR A 345 20.19 -11.74 -17.43
C TYR A 345 21.33 -10.72 -17.53
N PRO A 346 22.60 -11.10 -17.79
CA PRO A 346 23.66 -10.13 -18.02
C PRO A 346 23.38 -9.21 -19.22
N VAL A 347 22.72 -9.74 -20.26
CA VAL A 347 22.32 -8.94 -21.43
C VAL A 347 21.25 -7.93 -21.05
N LYS A 348 20.23 -8.32 -20.26
CA LYS A 348 19.23 -7.39 -19.71
C LYS A 348 19.90 -6.24 -18.95
N ARG A 349 20.85 -6.55 -18.06
CA ARG A 349 21.60 -5.54 -17.28
C ARG A 349 22.39 -4.59 -18.16
N ALA A 350 23.04 -5.10 -19.21
CA ALA A 350 23.76 -4.27 -20.16
C ALA A 350 22.83 -3.30 -20.92
N VAL A 351 21.66 -3.79 -21.35
CA VAL A 351 20.65 -2.97 -22.04
C VAL A 351 20.12 -1.86 -21.14
N GLU A 352 19.77 -2.17 -19.90
CA GLU A 352 19.29 -1.17 -18.93
C GLU A 352 20.32 -0.09 -18.61
N ALA A 353 21.60 -0.47 -18.50
CA ALA A 353 22.70 0.48 -18.27
C ALA A 353 22.91 1.41 -19.47
N VAL A 354 22.85 0.86 -20.69
CA VAL A 354 22.92 1.67 -21.93
C VAL A 354 21.71 2.59 -22.06
N ASP A 355 20.51 2.11 -21.74
CA ASP A 355 19.28 2.91 -21.77
C ASP A 355 19.35 4.08 -20.78
N LEU A 356 19.81 3.85 -19.55
CA LEU A 356 20.01 4.91 -18.56
C LEU A 356 21.07 5.92 -19.01
N PHE A 357 22.14 5.45 -19.65
CA PHE A 357 23.21 6.31 -20.17
C PHE A 357 22.73 7.20 -21.34
N LEU A 358 21.92 6.64 -22.24
CA LEU A 358 21.37 7.34 -23.41
C LEU A 358 20.15 8.20 -23.08
N THR A 359 19.49 8.00 -21.94
CA THR A 359 18.37 8.83 -21.50
C THR A 359 18.86 10.25 -21.21
N ILE A 360 18.26 11.24 -21.87
CA ILE A 360 18.61 12.67 -21.72
C ILE A 360 17.57 13.33 -20.80
N GLY A 361 18.03 14.11 -19.83
CA GLY A 361 17.19 14.81 -18.83
C GLY A 361 17.23 14.15 -17.44
N GLY A 362 17.20 14.96 -16.40
CA GLY A 362 17.25 14.49 -15.00
C GLY A 362 16.01 13.68 -14.61
N GLU A 363 14.83 14.18 -14.97
CA GLU A 363 13.54 13.53 -14.69
C GLU A 363 13.40 12.17 -15.39
N ALA A 364 13.69 12.09 -16.68
CA ALA A 364 13.60 10.84 -17.44
C ALA A 364 14.60 9.79 -16.90
N LYS A 365 15.81 10.21 -16.52
CA LYS A 365 16.78 9.31 -15.87
C LYS A 365 16.27 8.80 -14.53
N LEU A 366 15.71 9.68 -13.71
CA LEU A 366 15.12 9.31 -12.43
C LEU A 366 14.00 8.29 -12.63
N GLN A 367 13.06 8.55 -13.54
CA GLN A 367 11.96 7.63 -13.83
C GLN A 367 12.48 6.27 -14.31
N LYS A 368 13.54 6.24 -15.13
CA LYS A 368 14.20 4.99 -15.55
C LYS A 368 14.87 4.26 -14.39
N GLN A 369 15.52 4.96 -13.47
CA GLN A 369 16.12 4.34 -12.28
C GLN A 369 15.05 3.75 -11.35
N ILE A 370 13.92 4.45 -11.20
CA ILE A 370 12.75 3.96 -10.46
C ILE A 370 12.18 2.70 -11.15
N GLN A 371 12.02 2.72 -12.48
CA GLN A 371 11.58 1.53 -13.25
C GLN A 371 12.54 0.34 -13.08
N HIS A 372 13.84 0.59 -13.06
CA HIS A 372 14.84 -0.47 -12.84
C HIS A 372 14.78 -1.01 -11.42
N ALA A 373 14.50 -0.17 -10.42
CA ALA A 373 14.26 -0.62 -9.05
C ALA A 373 13.01 -1.51 -8.99
N ASP A 374 11.89 -1.07 -9.55
CA ASP A 374 10.65 -1.87 -9.63
C ASP A 374 10.88 -3.22 -10.34
N ALA A 375 11.68 -3.24 -11.41
CA ALA A 375 12.10 -4.47 -12.07
C ALA A 375 12.85 -5.43 -11.13
N ARG A 376 13.60 -4.93 -10.14
CA ARG A 376 14.24 -5.78 -9.12
C ARG A 376 13.25 -6.36 -8.13
N LEU A 377 12.26 -5.58 -7.72
CA LEU A 377 11.22 -6.04 -6.80
C LEU A 377 10.37 -7.16 -7.45
N THR A 378 10.00 -6.99 -8.71
CA THR A 378 9.26 -8.00 -9.49
C THR A 378 10.10 -9.26 -9.74
N GLU A 379 11.39 -9.11 -10.07
CA GLU A 379 12.32 -10.27 -10.14
C GLU A 379 12.42 -11.04 -8.83
N ALA A 380 12.49 -10.34 -7.69
CA ALA A 380 12.47 -10.97 -6.37
C ALA A 380 11.18 -11.76 -6.15
N ALA A 381 10.02 -11.19 -6.52
CA ALA A 381 8.72 -11.85 -6.43
C ALA A 381 8.67 -13.14 -7.28
N ALA A 382 9.18 -13.09 -8.50
CA ALA A 382 9.24 -14.26 -9.37
C ALA A 382 10.22 -15.35 -8.87
N LEU A 383 11.37 -14.96 -8.31
CA LEU A 383 12.28 -15.91 -7.67
C LEU A 383 11.65 -16.59 -6.45
N LEU A 384 10.88 -15.85 -5.65
CA LEU A 384 10.11 -16.40 -4.53
C LEU A 384 9.04 -17.39 -5.03
N ALA A 385 8.29 -17.03 -6.06
CA ALA A 385 7.29 -17.91 -6.67
C ALA A 385 7.91 -19.21 -7.25
N GLN A 386 9.16 -19.16 -7.71
CA GLN A 386 9.92 -20.34 -8.17
C GLN A 386 10.62 -21.11 -7.03
N GLY A 387 10.46 -20.70 -5.77
CA GLY A 387 11.09 -21.35 -4.62
C GLY A 387 12.61 -21.08 -4.47
N HIS A 388 13.18 -20.14 -5.22
CA HIS A 388 14.62 -19.84 -5.21
C HIS A 388 14.98 -18.82 -4.12
N THR A 389 14.64 -19.10 -2.85
CA THR A 389 14.78 -18.15 -1.72
C THR A 389 16.19 -17.59 -1.53
N GLY A 390 17.23 -18.39 -1.79
CA GLY A 390 18.63 -17.95 -1.69
C GLY A 390 19.05 -16.90 -2.73
N ALA A 391 18.38 -16.83 -3.88
CA ALA A 391 18.70 -15.88 -4.95
C ALA A 391 17.96 -14.53 -4.81
N VAL A 392 16.99 -14.45 -3.90
CA VAL A 392 16.10 -13.29 -3.71
C VAL A 392 16.80 -12.10 -3.04
N ALA A 393 17.81 -12.38 -2.20
CA ALA A 393 18.50 -11.35 -1.42
C ALA A 393 19.17 -10.29 -2.31
N LEU A 394 19.71 -10.68 -3.47
CA LEU A 394 20.43 -9.76 -4.35
C LEU A 394 19.50 -8.73 -5.03
N PRO A 395 18.41 -9.12 -5.70
CA PRO A 395 17.47 -8.15 -6.26
C PRO A 395 16.85 -7.22 -5.22
N LEU A 396 16.51 -7.74 -4.03
CA LEU A 396 15.96 -6.90 -2.95
C LEU A 396 16.95 -5.87 -2.43
N GLU A 397 18.23 -6.22 -2.31
CA GLU A 397 19.27 -5.27 -1.93
C GLU A 397 19.50 -4.21 -3.02
N GLU A 398 19.44 -4.59 -4.29
CA GLU A 398 19.53 -3.66 -5.41
C GLU A 398 18.33 -2.70 -5.46
N TYR A 399 17.11 -3.19 -5.22
CA TYR A 399 15.92 -2.34 -5.08
C TYR A 399 16.11 -1.29 -3.97
N ARG A 400 16.47 -1.74 -2.77
CA ARG A 400 16.65 -0.89 -1.59
C ARG A 400 17.73 0.16 -1.82
N SER A 401 18.92 -0.27 -2.26
CA SER A 401 20.07 0.63 -2.47
C SER A 401 19.80 1.65 -3.57
N THR A 402 19.11 1.25 -4.65
CA THR A 402 18.73 2.17 -5.73
C THR A 402 17.82 3.26 -5.19
N LEU A 403 16.69 2.93 -4.55
CA LEU A 403 15.76 3.96 -4.05
C LEU A 403 16.38 4.89 -3.01
N VAL A 404 17.19 4.35 -2.08
CA VAL A 404 17.90 5.16 -1.08
C VAL A 404 18.93 6.09 -1.74
N SER A 405 19.64 5.63 -2.78
CA SER A 405 20.57 6.47 -3.53
C SER A 405 19.86 7.62 -4.27
N LEU A 406 18.66 7.38 -4.80
CA LEU A 406 17.86 8.41 -5.47
C LEU A 406 17.35 9.48 -4.50
N ALA A 407 16.98 9.09 -3.28
CA ALA A 407 16.58 10.03 -2.25
C ALA A 407 17.72 10.92 -1.76
N THR A 408 18.95 10.40 -1.72
CA THR A 408 20.14 11.14 -1.24
C THR A 408 20.84 11.97 -2.31
N GLY A 409 20.65 11.64 -3.60
CA GLY A 409 21.38 12.24 -4.73
C GLY A 409 20.62 13.25 -5.60
N SER A 410 19.32 13.49 -5.39
CA SER A 410 18.51 14.35 -6.29
C SER A 410 18.59 15.84 -5.92
N GLY A 411 19.16 16.65 -6.83
CA GLY A 411 19.25 18.11 -6.69
C GLY A 411 17.91 18.86 -6.87
N ASP A 412 16.93 18.23 -7.52
CA ASP A 412 15.53 18.71 -7.63
C ASP A 412 14.67 17.94 -6.61
N ALA A 413 14.73 18.38 -5.35
CA ALA A 413 14.19 17.64 -4.21
C ALA A 413 12.68 17.37 -4.28
N THR A 414 11.88 18.19 -4.96
CA THR A 414 10.40 18.10 -4.89
C THR A 414 9.80 17.04 -5.81
N LEU A 415 10.14 17.06 -7.11
CA LEU A 415 9.63 16.09 -8.08
C LEU A 415 10.17 14.69 -7.80
N ALA A 416 11.46 14.59 -7.46
CA ALA A 416 12.08 13.30 -7.17
C ALA A 416 11.46 12.63 -5.94
N GLN A 417 11.21 13.40 -4.88
CA GLN A 417 10.51 12.90 -3.70
C GLN A 417 9.07 12.50 -4.02
N PHE A 418 8.36 13.26 -4.87
CA PHE A 418 7.01 12.91 -5.28
C PHE A 418 6.96 11.56 -6.01
N LEU A 419 7.80 11.36 -7.03
CA LEU A 419 7.86 10.10 -7.79
C LEU A 419 8.28 8.92 -6.91
N LEU A 420 9.27 9.13 -6.02
CA LEU A 420 9.69 8.10 -5.06
C LEU A 420 8.54 7.73 -4.10
N ARG A 421 7.81 8.72 -3.57
CA ARG A 421 6.66 8.48 -2.70
C ARG A 421 5.57 7.68 -3.42
N GLN A 422 5.26 8.05 -4.66
CA GLN A 422 4.26 7.36 -5.47
C GLN A 422 4.62 5.89 -5.67
N VAL A 423 5.85 5.59 -6.10
CA VAL A 423 6.27 4.20 -6.36
C VAL A 423 6.37 3.38 -5.08
N VAL A 424 6.90 3.94 -4.00
CA VAL A 424 6.97 3.23 -2.72
C VAL A 424 5.58 2.94 -2.18
N SER A 425 4.64 3.88 -2.32
CA SER A 425 3.26 3.69 -1.90
C SER A 425 2.55 2.62 -2.73
N GLN A 426 2.78 2.63 -4.06
CA GLN A 426 2.28 1.60 -4.96
C GLN A 426 2.85 0.21 -4.60
N ASN A 427 4.16 0.11 -4.40
CA ASN A 427 4.81 -1.15 -4.02
C ASN A 427 4.36 -1.63 -2.63
N ALA A 428 4.08 -0.70 -1.71
CA ALA A 428 3.55 -1.03 -0.39
C ALA A 428 2.11 -1.57 -0.49
N SER A 429 1.29 -0.99 -1.38
CA SER A 429 -0.05 -1.49 -1.69
C SER A 429 -0.01 -2.88 -2.34
N ASP A 430 0.86 -3.07 -3.34
CA ASP A 430 1.08 -4.34 -4.05
C ASP A 430 1.64 -5.46 -3.15
N THR A 431 2.00 -5.16 -1.90
CA THR A 431 2.49 -6.14 -0.92
C THR A 431 1.76 -6.08 0.42
N ALA A 432 0.68 -5.29 0.52
CA ALA A 432 0.06 -4.93 1.80
C ALA A 432 -0.61 -6.12 2.50
N ALA A 433 -1.20 -7.03 1.73
CA ALA A 433 -1.96 -8.17 2.26
C ALA A 433 -1.06 -9.27 2.86
N ALA A 434 0.22 -9.34 2.46
CA ALA A 434 1.14 -10.39 2.92
C ALA A 434 1.41 -10.30 4.43
N LEU A 435 1.35 -11.45 5.10
CA LEU A 435 1.63 -11.63 6.52
C LEU A 435 2.86 -12.52 6.76
N PRO A 436 3.49 -12.47 7.95
CA PRO A 436 4.53 -13.40 8.33
C PRO A 436 4.11 -14.87 8.09
N GLY A 437 4.93 -15.60 7.33
CA GLY A 437 4.63 -16.96 6.87
C GLY A 437 4.25 -17.04 5.39
N ASP A 438 3.74 -15.97 4.81
CA ASP A 438 3.51 -15.89 3.36
C ASP A 438 4.82 -15.72 2.60
N GLN A 439 4.92 -16.33 1.42
CA GLN A 439 6.11 -16.21 0.56
C GLN A 439 6.42 -14.75 0.20
N GLY A 440 5.39 -13.93 -0.03
CA GLY A 440 5.51 -12.51 -0.37
C GLY A 440 5.91 -11.59 0.79
N TYR A 441 5.91 -12.04 2.04
CA TYR A 441 6.16 -11.16 3.20
C TYR A 441 7.56 -10.53 3.20
N MET A 442 8.55 -11.25 2.65
CA MET A 442 9.91 -10.71 2.48
C MET A 442 9.93 -9.46 1.59
N LEU A 443 9.05 -9.40 0.57
CA LEU A 443 8.91 -8.22 -0.29
C LEU A 443 8.33 -7.06 0.51
N LYS A 444 7.23 -7.29 1.23
CA LYS A 444 6.58 -6.30 2.10
C LYS A 444 7.56 -5.69 3.08
N LYS A 445 8.34 -6.54 3.77
CA LYS A 445 9.37 -6.10 4.73
C LYS A 445 10.39 -5.17 4.07
N VAL A 446 10.94 -5.55 2.91
CA VAL A 446 11.93 -4.70 2.22
C VAL A 446 11.32 -3.41 1.70
N VAL A 447 10.08 -3.43 1.20
CA VAL A 447 9.38 -2.22 0.76
C VAL A 447 9.16 -1.26 1.92
N LEU A 448 8.67 -1.74 3.06
CA LEU A 448 8.46 -0.94 4.27
C LEU A 448 9.79 -0.42 4.85
N GLU A 449 10.83 -1.26 4.94
CA GLU A 449 12.17 -0.83 5.38
C GLU A 449 12.80 0.19 4.42
N THR A 450 12.53 0.09 3.13
CA THR A 450 13.00 1.08 2.15
C THR A 450 12.23 2.38 2.33
N SER A 451 10.90 2.32 2.48
CA SER A 451 10.04 3.50 2.70
C SER A 451 10.48 4.35 3.90
N SER A 452 10.82 3.69 5.02
CA SER A 452 11.27 4.39 6.23
C SER A 452 12.57 5.16 6.03
N ARG A 453 13.48 4.66 5.19
CA ARG A 453 14.77 5.32 4.89
C ARG A 453 14.65 6.49 3.93
N LEU A 454 13.52 6.65 3.25
CA LEU A 454 13.26 7.72 2.30
C LEU A 454 12.60 8.95 2.97
N ALA A 455 12.07 8.80 4.20
CA ALA A 455 11.19 9.78 4.82
C ALA A 455 11.93 10.77 5.75
N ASP A 456 12.12 11.98 5.23
CA ASP A 456 12.07 13.24 6.00
C ASP A 456 10.70 13.97 5.81
N GLY A 457 9.62 13.29 5.37
CA GLY A 457 8.30 13.94 5.46
C GLY A 457 7.05 13.46 4.70
N ALA A 458 6.83 12.21 4.27
CA ALA A 458 5.46 11.86 3.77
C ALA A 458 5.03 10.38 3.68
N ALA A 459 5.78 9.40 4.20
CA ALA A 459 5.35 8.00 4.15
C ALA A 459 5.66 7.32 5.48
N GLY A 460 5.02 7.82 6.55
CA GLY A 460 5.32 7.39 7.91
C GLY A 460 6.73 7.80 8.36
N THR A 461 6.86 8.14 9.63
CA THR A 461 8.19 8.21 10.25
C THR A 461 8.80 6.79 10.30
N ILE A 462 10.12 6.64 10.40
CA ILE A 462 10.79 5.32 10.55
C ILE A 462 10.10 4.42 11.61
N THR A 463 9.54 5.08 12.62
CA THR A 463 8.74 4.54 13.71
C THR A 463 7.47 3.79 13.25
N ASP A 464 6.75 4.28 12.24
CA ASP A 464 5.48 3.67 11.79
C ASP A 464 5.69 2.34 11.08
N THR A 465 6.85 2.15 10.43
CA THR A 465 7.18 0.89 9.73
C THR A 465 7.50 -0.25 10.69
N ARG A 466 8.21 0.02 11.80
CA ARG A 466 8.45 -0.99 12.83
C ARG A 466 7.16 -1.39 13.51
N GLY A 467 6.30 -0.41 13.78
CA GLY A 467 4.98 -0.69 14.33
C GLY A 467 4.08 -1.49 13.40
N SER A 468 4.08 -1.24 12.09
CA SER A 468 3.29 -2.05 11.15
C SER A 468 3.78 -3.50 11.07
N LEU A 469 5.10 -3.73 11.07
CA LEU A 469 5.68 -5.07 11.10
C LEU A 469 5.39 -5.80 12.42
N LEU A 470 5.42 -5.08 13.54
CA LEU A 470 5.01 -5.60 14.85
C LEU A 470 3.53 -6.02 14.84
N LEU A 471 2.65 -5.19 14.28
CA LEU A 471 1.22 -5.51 14.15
C LEU A 471 0.98 -6.75 13.28
N ASP A 472 1.67 -6.86 12.13
CA ASP A 472 1.60 -8.05 11.28
C ASP A 472 2.01 -9.32 12.05
N ALA A 473 3.10 -9.27 12.83
CA ALA A 473 3.57 -10.39 13.63
C ALA A 473 2.62 -10.75 14.79
N LEU A 474 2.05 -9.75 15.49
CA LEU A 474 1.04 -9.98 16.53
C LEU A 474 -0.24 -10.58 15.96
N SER A 475 -0.66 -10.17 14.76
CA SER A 475 -1.81 -10.72 14.06
C SER A 475 -1.62 -12.21 13.74
N VAL A 476 -0.46 -12.58 13.18
CA VAL A 476 -0.12 -13.98 12.88
C VAL A 476 -0.04 -14.83 14.15
N LEU A 477 0.57 -14.32 15.22
CA LEU A 477 0.60 -15.03 16.50
C LEU A 477 -0.81 -15.27 17.04
N THR A 478 -1.66 -14.24 17.02
CA THR A 478 -3.06 -14.35 17.46
C THR A 478 -3.81 -15.41 16.66
N GLN A 479 -3.71 -15.37 15.33
CA GLN A 479 -4.33 -16.36 14.44
C GLN A 479 -3.80 -17.78 14.70
N THR A 480 -2.51 -17.93 14.96
CA THR A 480 -1.87 -19.23 15.27
C THR A 480 -2.41 -19.82 16.58
N ILE A 481 -2.67 -18.96 17.58
CA ILE A 481 -3.29 -19.37 18.85
C ILE A 481 -4.76 -19.72 18.66
N GLU A 482 -5.51 -18.92 17.89
CA GLU A 482 -6.94 -19.18 17.63
C GLU A 482 -7.18 -20.48 16.87
N THR A 483 -6.28 -20.82 15.94
CA THR A 483 -6.31 -22.10 15.20
C THR A 483 -5.85 -23.31 16.03
N GLY A 484 -5.38 -23.10 17.26
CA GLY A 484 -4.94 -24.16 18.18
C GLY A 484 -3.57 -24.75 17.86
N ASN A 485 -2.82 -24.16 16.92
CA ASN A 485 -1.47 -24.63 16.57
C ASN A 485 -0.42 -23.96 17.47
N LEU A 486 -0.22 -24.48 18.68
CA LEU A 486 0.74 -23.89 19.63
C LEU A 486 2.21 -24.28 19.36
N ARG A 487 2.50 -25.05 18.30
CA ARG A 487 3.87 -25.46 17.96
C ARG A 487 4.64 -24.28 17.37
N GLY A 488 5.83 -24.00 17.90
CA GLY A 488 6.67 -22.88 17.46
C GLY A 488 6.25 -21.50 18.00
N LEU A 489 5.15 -21.43 18.78
CA LEU A 489 4.72 -20.19 19.44
C LEU A 489 5.83 -19.56 20.32
N PRO A 490 6.60 -20.32 21.13
CA PRO A 490 7.69 -19.74 21.91
C PRO A 490 8.82 -19.17 21.06
N GLU A 491 9.11 -19.79 19.90
CA GLU A 491 10.15 -19.33 18.98
C GLU A 491 9.73 -18.03 18.30
N MET A 492 8.51 -17.97 17.77
CA MET A 492 7.95 -16.75 17.16
C MET A 492 7.85 -15.61 18.18
N TRP A 493 7.47 -15.90 19.43
CA TRP A 493 7.46 -14.90 20.49
C TRP A 493 8.87 -14.42 20.84
N ALA A 494 9.85 -15.32 20.93
CA ALA A 494 11.24 -14.95 21.21
C ALA A 494 11.83 -14.04 20.12
N GLU A 495 11.48 -14.27 18.85
CA GLU A 495 11.83 -13.38 17.74
C GLU A 495 11.14 -12.02 17.81
N LEU A 496 9.89 -11.97 18.29
CA LEU A 496 9.10 -10.75 18.39
C LEU A 496 9.43 -9.91 19.64
N GLN A 497 9.92 -10.55 20.70
CA GLN A 497 10.17 -9.94 22.00
C GLN A 497 11.00 -8.63 21.92
N PRO A 498 12.10 -8.55 21.13
CA PRO A 498 12.87 -7.31 21.00
C PRO A 498 12.06 -6.12 20.45
N GLU A 499 11.12 -6.37 19.53
CA GLU A 499 10.26 -5.34 18.94
C GLU A 499 9.16 -4.91 19.92
N VAL A 500 8.60 -5.84 20.71
CA VAL A 500 7.61 -5.55 21.75
C VAL A 500 8.19 -4.68 22.87
N GLN A 501 9.48 -4.81 23.19
CA GLN A 501 10.16 -3.96 24.18
C GLN A 501 10.09 -2.46 23.84
N ILE A 502 9.95 -2.12 22.56
CA ILE A 502 9.80 -0.73 22.11
C ILE A 502 8.57 -0.08 22.75
N LEU A 503 7.49 -0.85 23.02
CA LEU A 503 6.27 -0.35 23.65
C LEU A 503 6.48 0.08 25.11
N LYS A 504 7.45 -0.53 25.83
CA LYS A 504 7.80 -0.14 27.21
C LYS A 504 8.76 1.04 27.27
N SER A 505 9.50 1.30 26.19
CA SER A 505 10.45 2.41 26.18
C SER A 505 9.72 3.75 26.28
N GLN A 506 9.99 4.52 27.34
CA GLN A 506 9.41 5.86 27.56
C GLN A 506 9.87 6.90 26.53
N ASN A 507 10.79 6.53 25.63
CA ASN A 507 11.24 7.40 24.55
C ASN A 507 10.09 7.60 23.54
N VAL A 508 9.44 8.76 23.62
CA VAL A 508 8.34 9.21 22.73
C VAL A 508 8.73 9.16 21.24
N ALA A 509 10.03 9.15 20.93
CA ALA A 509 10.56 9.13 19.56
C ALA A 509 10.48 7.77 18.83
N THR A 510 10.00 6.68 19.44
CA THR A 510 10.10 5.33 18.83
C THR A 510 8.84 4.85 18.09
N LEU A 511 7.64 5.27 18.48
CA LEU A 511 6.36 4.89 17.85
C LEU A 511 5.37 6.05 17.93
N THR A 512 4.57 6.27 16.89
CA THR A 512 3.45 7.22 16.96
C THR A 512 2.44 6.75 18.01
N PRO A 513 1.73 7.68 18.71
CA PRO A 513 0.77 7.33 19.75
C PRO A 513 -0.34 6.38 19.26
N GLU A 514 -0.75 6.51 18.01
CA GLU A 514 -1.79 5.68 17.38
C GLU A 514 -1.31 4.24 17.20
N VAL A 515 -0.14 4.05 16.57
CA VAL A 515 0.47 2.73 16.34
C VAL A 515 0.81 2.05 17.66
N ARG A 516 1.24 2.81 18.67
CA ARG A 516 1.46 2.29 20.03
C ARG A 516 0.16 1.75 20.63
N ARG A 517 -0.94 2.53 20.56
CA ARG A 517 -2.25 2.09 21.04
C ARG A 517 -2.72 0.84 20.30
N GLU A 518 -2.53 0.78 18.99
CA GLU A 518 -2.90 -0.37 18.18
C GLU A 518 -2.09 -1.62 18.56
N SER A 519 -0.78 -1.48 18.74
CA SER A 519 0.10 -2.58 19.14
C SER A 519 -0.21 -3.09 20.56
N SER A 520 -0.53 -2.19 21.49
CA SER A 520 -1.02 -2.57 22.83
C SER A 520 -2.35 -3.30 22.77
N ALA A 521 -3.29 -2.85 21.93
CA ALA A 521 -4.56 -3.53 21.73
C ALA A 521 -4.40 -4.92 21.10
N ALA A 522 -3.49 -5.06 20.12
CA ALA A 522 -3.16 -6.36 19.52
C ALA A 522 -2.54 -7.32 20.55
N LEU A 523 -1.69 -6.81 21.47
CA LEU A 523 -1.18 -7.61 22.59
C LEU A 523 -2.27 -8.02 23.58
N GLU A 524 -3.25 -7.16 23.87
CA GLU A 524 -4.41 -7.53 24.68
C GLU A 524 -5.20 -8.66 24.03
N MET A 525 -5.45 -8.57 22.72
CA MET A 525 -6.13 -9.61 21.96
C MET A 525 -5.36 -10.94 21.96
N LEU A 526 -4.04 -10.88 21.79
CA LEU A 526 -3.15 -12.04 21.90
C LEU A 526 -3.27 -12.72 23.28
N ALA A 527 -3.24 -11.92 24.36
CA ALA A 527 -3.37 -12.44 25.71
C ALA A 527 -4.76 -13.07 25.96
N LEU A 528 -5.83 -12.47 25.43
CA LEU A 528 -7.18 -13.02 25.49
C LEU A 528 -7.30 -14.35 24.73
N ALA A 529 -6.71 -14.44 23.54
CA ALA A 529 -6.69 -15.67 22.75
C ALA A 529 -5.97 -16.81 23.49
N LEU A 530 -4.85 -16.52 24.17
CA LEU A 530 -4.13 -17.50 24.97
C LEU A 530 -4.93 -18.00 26.17
N ARG A 531 -5.56 -17.10 26.93
CA ARG A 531 -6.42 -17.46 28.07
C ARG A 531 -7.57 -18.37 27.63
N LYS A 532 -8.22 -18.02 26.51
CA LYS A 532 -9.30 -18.84 25.93
C LYS A 532 -8.82 -20.25 25.57
N GLN A 533 -7.62 -20.40 25.02
CA GLN A 533 -7.06 -21.72 24.72
C GLN A 533 -6.71 -22.53 25.98
N GLU A 534 -6.23 -21.88 27.03
CA GLU A 534 -6.00 -22.49 28.34
C GLU A 534 -7.32 -23.03 28.94
N GLU A 535 -8.39 -22.22 28.90
CA GLU A 535 -9.73 -22.59 29.38
C GLU A 535 -10.35 -23.77 28.61
N LEU A 536 -10.11 -23.84 27.29
CA LEU A 536 -10.63 -24.91 26.44
C LEU A 536 -9.91 -26.26 26.66
N GLY A 537 -8.85 -26.30 27.46
CA GLY A 537 -8.17 -27.53 27.87
C GLY A 537 -7.63 -28.36 26.69
N GLN A 538 -7.35 -27.73 25.55
CA GLN A 538 -6.89 -28.44 24.35
C GLN A 538 -5.48 -29.04 24.55
N THR A 539 -5.22 -30.11 23.79
CA THR A 539 -4.14 -31.11 23.93
C THR A 539 -2.68 -30.65 24.02
N GLN A 540 -2.39 -29.36 23.83
CA GLN A 540 -1.07 -28.77 24.06
C GLN A 540 -1.20 -27.73 25.17
N LYS A 541 -0.57 -27.98 26.32
CA LYS A 541 -0.59 -27.02 27.43
C LYS A 541 0.07 -25.72 26.97
N VAL A 542 -0.66 -24.61 27.07
CA VAL A 542 -0.10 -23.26 26.95
C VAL A 542 1.01 -23.14 28.02
N ASP A 543 2.20 -22.68 27.60
CA ASP A 543 3.30 -22.47 28.55
C ASP A 543 2.92 -21.30 29.48
N PRO A 544 2.76 -21.54 30.80
CA PRO A 544 2.41 -20.48 31.74
C PRO A 544 3.45 -19.35 31.77
N ILE A 545 4.71 -19.64 31.41
CA ILE A 545 5.78 -18.64 31.33
C ILE A 545 5.49 -17.65 30.21
N LEU A 546 4.98 -18.11 29.07
CA LEU A 546 4.66 -17.25 27.93
C LEU A 546 3.53 -16.27 28.26
N LEU A 547 2.47 -16.75 28.91
CA LEU A 547 1.36 -15.89 29.35
C LEU A 547 1.86 -14.82 30.34
N GLN A 548 2.73 -15.19 31.29
CA GLN A 548 3.36 -14.24 32.21
C GLN A 548 4.22 -13.19 31.49
N GLN A 549 4.98 -13.61 30.48
CA GLN A 549 5.78 -12.69 29.67
C GLN A 549 4.91 -11.68 28.91
N ILE A 550 3.83 -12.13 28.27
CA ILE A 550 2.93 -11.26 27.49
C ILE A 550 2.18 -10.29 28.41
N THR A 551 1.61 -10.81 29.51
CA THR A 551 0.89 -10.00 30.50
C THR A 551 1.75 -8.89 31.11
N ALA A 552 3.07 -9.07 31.19
CA ALA A 552 3.98 -8.04 31.64
C ALA A 552 4.06 -6.81 30.70
N TYR A 553 3.59 -6.89 29.45
CA TYR A 553 3.56 -5.78 28.48
C TYR A 553 2.19 -5.15 28.30
N LEU A 554 1.15 -5.73 28.90
CA LEU A 554 -0.18 -5.15 28.82
C LEU A 554 -0.20 -3.82 29.59
N PRO A 555 -0.86 -2.79 29.05
CA PRO A 555 -1.03 -1.54 29.76
C PRO A 555 -1.74 -1.82 31.09
N ILE A 556 -1.14 -1.36 32.19
CA ILE A 556 -1.84 -1.30 33.49
C ILE A 556 -3.02 -0.35 33.27
N GLU A 557 -4.25 -0.80 33.49
CA GLU A 557 -5.48 -0.06 33.20
C GLU A 557 -5.51 1.34 33.82
N GLU A 558 -5.05 2.34 33.07
CA GLU A 558 -5.46 3.73 33.22
C GLU A 558 -6.10 4.13 31.89
N ALA A 559 -7.37 3.74 31.73
CA ALA A 559 -8.20 4.30 30.67
C ALA A 559 -8.12 5.84 30.76
N PRO A 560 -7.93 6.57 29.65
CA PRO A 560 -7.80 8.02 29.68
C PRO A 560 -9.06 8.61 30.33
N SER A 561 -8.89 9.14 31.54
CA SER A 561 -9.98 9.73 32.29
C SER A 561 -10.36 11.05 31.63
N LEU A 562 -11.65 11.29 31.43
CA LEU A 562 -12.19 12.57 31.00
C LEU A 562 -11.67 13.68 31.92
N SER A 563 -11.24 14.80 31.34
CA SER A 563 -10.94 16.01 32.10
C SER A 563 -12.19 16.47 32.86
N GLU A 564 -12.02 17.26 33.92
CA GLU A 564 -13.17 17.69 34.72
C GLU A 564 -14.16 18.55 33.91
N ALA A 565 -13.67 19.32 32.93
CA ALA A 565 -14.51 20.06 31.98
C ALA A 565 -15.32 19.13 31.07
N GLU A 566 -14.70 18.06 30.56
CA GLU A 566 -15.40 17.08 29.71
C GLU A 566 -16.45 16.29 30.50
N VAL A 567 -16.17 15.92 31.76
CA VAL A 567 -17.17 15.28 32.64
C VAL A 567 -18.37 16.21 32.85
N GLN A 568 -18.15 17.51 33.08
CA GLN A 568 -19.24 18.47 33.21
C GLN A 568 -20.05 18.60 31.92
N GLN A 569 -19.38 18.69 30.77
CA GLN A 569 -20.05 18.78 29.47
C GLN A 569 -20.86 17.52 29.16
N PHE A 570 -20.32 16.35 29.51
CA PHE A 570 -20.98 15.06 29.35
C PHE A 570 -22.25 14.97 30.20
N VAL A 571 -22.15 15.34 31.48
CA VAL A 571 -23.29 15.38 32.42
C VAL A 571 -24.35 16.40 31.98
N ALA A 572 -23.94 17.58 31.49
CA ALA A 572 -24.85 18.57 30.94
C ALA A 572 -25.61 18.05 29.72
N GLY A 573 -24.93 17.31 28.84
CA GLY A 573 -25.54 16.64 27.70
C GLY A 573 -26.58 15.58 28.11
N ILE A 574 -26.28 14.76 29.12
CA ILE A 574 -27.24 13.80 29.68
C ILE A 574 -28.47 14.52 30.21
N ARG A 575 -28.27 15.58 31.01
CA ARG A 575 -29.37 16.38 31.57
C ARG A 575 -30.25 16.96 30.46
N GLN A 576 -29.65 17.55 29.42
CA GLN A 576 -30.40 18.10 28.29
C GLN A 576 -31.25 17.03 27.60
N ARG A 577 -30.73 15.82 27.36
CA ARG A 577 -31.47 14.73 26.72
C ARG A 577 -32.62 14.21 27.57
N ILE A 578 -32.41 14.07 28.89
CA ILE A 578 -33.49 13.66 29.81
C ILE A 578 -34.61 14.70 29.78
N PHE A 579 -34.28 15.99 29.89
CA PHE A 579 -35.26 17.07 29.97
C PHE A 579 -35.78 17.59 28.63
N ALA A 580 -35.34 17.02 27.51
CA ALA A 580 -35.96 17.25 26.20
C ALA A 580 -37.43 16.76 26.18
N TYR A 581 -37.77 15.78 27.03
CA TYR A 581 -39.13 15.27 27.17
C TYR A 581 -39.90 15.96 28.29
N HIS A 582 -41.20 16.19 28.10
CA HIS A 582 -42.06 16.83 29.10
C HIS A 582 -42.75 15.83 30.04
N LEU A 583 -42.99 14.60 29.60
CA LEU A 583 -43.68 13.57 30.39
C LEU A 583 -42.71 12.81 31.31
N THR A 584 -43.12 12.61 32.55
CA THR A 584 -42.38 11.90 33.61
C THR A 584 -41.85 10.54 33.13
N GLN A 585 -42.68 9.74 32.46
CA GLN A 585 -42.32 8.40 32.04
C GLN A 585 -41.29 8.38 30.90
N SER A 586 -41.39 9.32 29.96
CA SER A 586 -40.42 9.49 28.87
C SER A 586 -39.04 9.89 29.42
N ARG A 587 -39.02 10.78 30.42
CA ARG A 587 -37.77 11.18 31.10
C ARG A 587 -37.13 10.01 31.84
N LEU A 588 -37.93 9.17 32.50
CA LEU A 588 -37.45 7.97 33.19
C LEU A 588 -36.88 6.95 32.19
N ASN A 589 -37.54 6.72 31.06
CA ASN A 589 -37.03 5.83 30.02
C ASN A 589 -35.71 6.34 29.43
N GLN A 590 -35.62 7.64 29.12
CA GLN A 590 -34.37 8.25 28.67
C GLN A 590 -33.29 8.12 29.73
N PHE A 591 -33.60 8.40 31.01
CA PHE A 591 -32.64 8.25 32.11
C PHE A 591 -32.09 6.82 32.23
N VAL A 592 -32.94 5.80 32.12
CA VAL A 592 -32.49 4.39 32.13
C VAL A 592 -31.59 4.09 30.92
N GLN A 593 -31.92 4.63 29.74
CA GLN A 593 -31.09 4.47 28.54
C GLN A 593 -29.72 5.16 28.70
N GLU A 594 -29.68 6.36 29.28
CA GLU A 594 -28.42 7.07 29.58
C GLU A 594 -27.60 6.31 30.63
N LEU A 595 -28.23 5.76 31.68
CA LEU A 595 -27.56 4.93 32.67
C LEU A 595 -26.92 3.68 32.05
N ARG A 596 -27.59 3.02 31.10
CA ARG A 596 -27.01 1.90 30.34
C ARG A 596 -25.86 2.35 29.45
N THR A 597 -25.93 3.57 28.90
CA THR A 597 -24.88 4.12 28.01
C THR A 597 -23.59 4.43 28.78
N ILE A 598 -23.69 4.85 30.04
CA ILE A 598 -22.52 5.12 30.90
C ILE A 598 -21.99 3.87 31.61
N GLU A 599 -22.71 2.75 31.54
CA GLU A 599 -22.28 1.51 32.16
C GLU A 599 -21.01 0.99 31.48
N GLY A 600 -19.95 0.75 32.26
CA GLY A 600 -18.64 0.35 31.74
C GLY A 600 -17.74 1.53 31.32
N HIS A 601 -18.19 2.77 31.46
CA HIS A 601 -17.34 3.94 31.24
C HIS A 601 -16.24 4.02 32.34
N PRO A 602 -14.97 4.36 32.02
CA PRO A 602 -13.90 4.46 33.03
C PRO A 602 -14.24 5.47 34.13
N ASP A 603 -14.70 6.65 33.73
CA ASP A 603 -15.24 7.68 34.63
C ASP A 603 -16.70 7.49 35.07
N GLN A 604 -17.32 6.31 34.92
CA GLN A 604 -18.73 6.07 35.29
C GLN A 604 -19.02 6.57 36.71
N GLY A 605 -18.12 6.30 37.67
CA GLY A 605 -18.26 6.76 39.04
C GLY A 605 -18.16 8.29 39.22
N ARG A 606 -17.35 8.99 38.40
CA ARG A 606 -17.24 10.46 38.42
C ARG A 606 -18.46 11.10 37.74
N ILE A 607 -18.90 10.56 36.61
CA ILE A 607 -20.10 10.97 35.88
C ILE A 607 -21.32 10.82 36.77
N LEU A 608 -21.55 9.64 37.38
CA LEU A 608 -22.68 9.39 38.28
C LEU A 608 -22.68 10.35 39.48
N ARG A 609 -21.53 10.59 40.11
CA ARG A 609 -21.41 11.55 41.21
C ARG A 609 -21.78 12.97 40.78
N ARG A 610 -21.39 13.40 39.59
CA ARG A 610 -21.80 14.72 39.06
C ARG A 610 -23.26 14.74 38.62
N LEU A 611 -23.78 13.65 38.07
CA LEU A 611 -25.20 13.50 37.71
C LEU A 611 -26.12 13.63 38.92
N TYR A 612 -25.69 13.08 40.07
CA TYR A 612 -26.42 13.16 41.34
C TYR A 612 -26.72 14.61 41.75
N PHE A 613 -25.75 15.51 41.56
CA PHE A 613 -25.91 16.93 41.86
C PHE A 613 -26.57 17.72 40.73
N ALA A 614 -26.46 17.25 39.48
CA ALA A 614 -26.95 17.97 38.30
C ALA A 614 -28.46 17.74 38.02
N LEU A 615 -29.03 16.61 38.46
CA LEU A 615 -30.44 16.28 38.26
C LEU A 615 -31.32 16.78 39.43
N PRO A 616 -32.47 17.39 39.15
CA PRO A 616 -33.38 17.89 40.18
C PRO A 616 -34.13 16.74 40.89
N GLY A 617 -34.47 16.95 42.17
CA GLY A 617 -35.28 16.04 42.99
C GLY A 617 -36.79 16.09 42.68
N GLY A 618 -37.16 16.21 41.40
CA GLY A 618 -38.56 16.24 40.95
C GLY A 618 -39.31 14.92 41.20
N PRO A 619 -40.57 14.79 40.75
CA PRO A 619 -41.40 13.60 40.95
C PRO A 619 -40.76 12.29 40.43
N GLU A 620 -39.79 12.38 39.54
CA GLU A 620 -39.01 11.26 39.00
C GLU A 620 -37.99 10.67 40.01
N ASN A 621 -37.64 11.41 41.07
CA ASN A 621 -36.64 11.06 42.08
C ASN A 621 -35.28 10.64 41.49
N PHE A 622 -34.79 11.37 40.48
CA PHE A 622 -33.52 11.07 39.82
C PHE A 622 -32.32 10.94 40.76
N PRO A 623 -32.10 11.82 41.76
CA PRO A 623 -30.93 11.72 42.64
C PRO A 623 -30.86 10.39 43.38
N GLU A 624 -31.99 9.86 43.86
CA GLU A 624 -32.02 8.58 44.56
C GLU A 624 -31.75 7.40 43.61
N ARG A 625 -32.23 7.46 42.36
CA ARG A 625 -31.93 6.44 41.35
C ARG A 625 -30.44 6.45 40.95
N VAL A 626 -29.85 7.64 40.83
CA VAL A 626 -28.40 7.78 40.60
C VAL A 626 -27.62 7.24 41.79
N ARG A 627 -28.06 7.52 43.02
CA ARG A 627 -27.44 6.99 44.24
C ARG A 627 -27.46 5.46 44.27
N GLN A 628 -28.59 4.84 43.91
CA GLN A 628 -28.68 3.38 43.78
C GLN A 628 -27.69 2.84 42.74
N ALA A 629 -27.53 3.51 41.60
CA ALA A 629 -26.55 3.14 40.58
C ALA A 629 -25.09 3.30 41.07
N ILE A 630 -24.79 4.34 41.85
CA ILE A 630 -23.46 4.51 42.49
C ILE A 630 -23.17 3.37 43.45
N ILE A 631 -24.16 3.00 44.29
CA ILE A 631 -24.02 1.87 45.21
C ILE A 631 -23.79 0.59 44.40
N HIS A 632 -24.63 0.30 43.41
CA HIS A 632 -24.49 -0.91 42.59
C HIS A 632 -23.12 -1.02 41.92
N LEU A 633 -22.60 0.09 41.37
CA LEU A 633 -21.24 0.16 40.82
C LEU A 633 -20.17 -0.16 41.87
N GLY A 634 -20.33 0.35 43.10
CA GLY A 634 -19.42 0.07 44.21
C GLY A 634 -19.38 -1.42 44.56
N TRP A 635 -20.53 -2.10 44.55
CA TRP A 635 -20.61 -3.54 44.80
C TRP A 635 -20.01 -4.35 43.65
N LYS A 636 -20.26 -3.95 42.39
CA LYS A 636 -19.70 -4.60 41.20
C LYS A 636 -18.16 -4.56 41.21
N ARG A 637 -17.57 -3.40 41.51
CA ARG A 637 -16.11 -3.25 41.63
C ARG A 637 -15.52 -4.04 42.79
N ALA A 638 -16.22 -4.10 43.93
CA ALA A 638 -15.78 -4.90 45.07
C ALA A 638 -15.79 -6.41 44.75
N ALA A 639 -16.78 -6.88 43.98
CA ALA A 639 -16.84 -8.27 43.51
C ALA A 639 -15.74 -8.60 42.49
N GLU A 640 -15.44 -7.68 41.56
CA GLU A 640 -14.33 -7.80 40.60
C GLU A 640 -12.95 -7.83 41.31
N GLN A 641 -12.79 -7.15 42.45
CA GLN A 641 -11.55 -7.20 43.24
C GLN A 641 -11.40 -8.46 44.11
N GLN A 642 -12.49 -9.14 44.46
CA GLN A 642 -12.47 -10.38 45.27
C GLN A 642 -12.38 -11.66 44.43
N ASN A 643 -12.69 -11.58 43.13
CA ASN A 643 -12.45 -12.63 42.14
C ASN A 643 -11.46 -12.09 41.08
N PRO A 644 -10.14 -12.07 41.36
CA PRO A 644 -9.16 -11.86 40.31
C PRO A 644 -9.20 -13.09 39.39
N GLN A 645 -10.03 -13.05 38.35
CA GLN A 645 -10.03 -14.01 37.24
C GLN A 645 -8.80 -13.81 36.37
#